data_AF-A0AAJ1UWD1-F1
#
_entry.id   AF-A0AAJ1UWD1-F1
#
_cell.length_a   1.000
_cell.length_b   1.000
_cell.length_c   1.000
_cell.angle_alpha   90.00
_cell.angle_beta   90.00
_cell.angle_gamma   90.00
#
_symmetry.space_group_name_H-M   'P 1'
#
loop_
_entity.id
_entity.type
_entity.pdbx_description
1 polymer ?
#
loop_
_entity_poly.entity_id
_entity_poly.type
_entity_poly.pdbx_seq_one_letter_code
_entity_poly.pdbx_strand_id
1 'polypeptide(L)'
;MRHYFLMSISLVLLISIFSISIEIANSLTVGTTPFLMPIARPASSIEIDKIFYTDQDYKLNIPFNLVSLGLSGNVSLENEKSYARVILKDKENNEYLIYEASYPFTSKNLQFTDECEETCVLNVTPDSLKIELSNASVGIISLKYETEFKKLRPEIQEKGIETAKKELKTLQDQEKIKRLNDEIKRRNQKWVAGETSISQLTYQEKKRMFGGKLPNLYGFEYYKGGIFEIPSTRENSIVQKASSTSLPTNFDWRNRHGANNPNSPYYDHSPIYDGWLTPVKNQGNCASCWAFSVVGAFEAKINLYYNQHLDIDLSEQNLVSCSNAGSCEGGFVGEALNYVQNSGIVDEDCFPYKAENIRCENCSDWQNRTWKISGYNSVEKVEENVKKALITNGPLVMIHTEWLNGHGFVLVGYGVIQVGDIITIVEGEKQKIDKTFTITPDDPDLGRTYWIIKNSWGKGWGEDGYAKLFIPQADFPDKTVFYSIMDPIPPLDKYEINCVDKDEDGYCNWGINEIKPLNCPESCRQKKDCDDSNSTLGPFDKNLSCINFKTLGDANRDCIVNIVDITLIAKNFLLKFWDVWPDVNHDCVVNQTDINICSVAMNEPWDNLSEEKKRCDVDKNNKVDIYDLTTIANAFAKSTLDWELDLNNDCNINIVDIAIAGRNFRKTCE
;
A
#
# COMPACT_ATOMS: atom_id res chain seq x y z
N MET A 1 -24.44 68.23 9.04
CA MET A 1 -24.57 66.84 8.52
C MET A 1 -23.29 66.29 7.87
N ARG A 2 -22.56 67.03 7.02
CA ARG A 2 -21.29 66.54 6.42
C ARG A 2 -20.15 66.23 7.41
N HIS A 3 -20.04 66.95 8.53
CA HIS A 3 -19.01 66.68 9.56
C HIS A 3 -19.28 65.41 10.39
N TYR A 4 -20.55 65.07 10.64
CA TYR A 4 -20.89 63.85 11.36
C TYR A 4 -20.64 62.60 10.50
N PHE A 5 -20.84 62.69 9.19
CA PHE A 5 -20.61 61.56 8.27
C PHE A 5 -19.12 61.20 8.12
N LEU A 6 -18.23 62.20 8.15
CA LEU A 6 -16.78 61.99 8.10
C LEU A 6 -16.23 61.40 9.41
N MET A 7 -16.74 61.82 10.58
CA MET A 7 -16.34 61.20 11.86
C MET A 7 -16.79 59.74 11.96
N SER A 8 -17.97 59.38 11.45
CA SER A 8 -18.43 57.98 11.45
C SER A 8 -17.59 57.08 10.54
N ILE A 9 -17.12 57.57 9.39
CA ILE A 9 -16.24 56.79 8.49
C ILE A 9 -14.84 56.63 9.11
N SER A 10 -14.30 57.68 9.74
CA SER A 10 -13.01 57.59 10.44
C SER A 10 -13.07 56.64 11.65
N LEU A 11 -14.20 56.60 12.37
CA LEU A 11 -14.36 55.67 13.50
C LEU A 11 -14.49 54.21 13.02
N VAL A 12 -15.21 53.96 11.92
CA VAL A 12 -15.32 52.61 11.33
C VAL A 12 -13.99 52.13 10.75
N LEU A 13 -13.21 53.01 10.11
CA LEU A 13 -11.85 52.69 9.65
C LEU A 13 -10.90 52.43 10.83
N LEU A 14 -10.99 53.21 11.91
CA LEU A 14 -10.16 53.00 13.10
C LEU A 14 -10.51 51.68 13.81
N ILE A 15 -11.79 51.32 13.88
CA ILE A 15 -12.23 50.03 14.45
C ILE A 15 -11.77 48.87 13.57
N SER A 16 -11.88 48.97 12.24
CA SER A 16 -11.42 47.90 11.34
C SER A 16 -9.89 47.79 11.27
N ILE A 17 -9.14 48.89 11.38
CA ILE A 17 -7.69 48.88 11.53
C ILE A 17 -7.29 48.31 12.91
N PHE A 18 -8.04 48.58 13.99
CA PHE A 18 -7.81 47.94 15.30
C PHE A 18 -8.15 46.45 15.28
N SER A 19 -9.22 46.02 14.60
CA SER A 19 -9.57 44.61 14.44
C SER A 19 -8.53 43.85 13.62
N ILE A 20 -8.04 44.45 12.53
CA ILE A 20 -6.95 43.89 11.71
C ILE A 20 -5.63 43.91 12.50
N SER A 21 -5.37 44.92 13.33
CA SER A 21 -4.17 44.97 14.19
C SER A 21 -4.23 43.95 15.32
N ILE A 22 -5.42 43.56 15.80
CA ILE A 22 -5.63 42.48 16.77
C ILE A 22 -5.49 41.11 16.09
N GLU A 23 -5.96 40.95 14.85
CA GLU A 23 -5.71 39.73 14.05
C GLU A 23 -4.24 39.57 13.66
N ILE A 24 -3.55 40.65 13.31
CA ILE A 24 -2.12 40.66 12.97
C ILE A 24 -1.25 40.55 14.24
N ALA A 25 -1.67 41.13 15.38
CA ALA A 25 -0.98 40.91 16.66
C ALA A 25 -1.15 39.47 17.15
N ASN A 26 -2.31 38.83 16.92
CA ASN A 26 -2.50 37.41 17.18
C ASN A 26 -1.80 36.50 16.16
N SER A 27 -1.44 37.00 14.97
CA SER A 27 -0.66 36.24 13.98
C SER A 27 0.86 36.43 14.09
N LEU A 28 1.33 37.40 14.89
CA LEU A 28 2.75 37.70 15.07
C LEU A 28 3.31 37.25 16.44
N THR A 29 2.48 36.63 17.29
CA THR A 29 2.93 35.85 18.45
C THR A 29 2.89 34.37 18.13
N VAL A 30 3.83 33.90 17.31
CA VAL A 30 4.18 32.47 17.29
C VAL A 30 4.94 32.21 18.60
N GLY A 31 4.20 31.83 19.63
CA GLY A 31 4.73 31.57 20.97
C GLY A 31 3.71 31.95 22.03
N THR A 32 3.16 30.94 22.70
CA THR A 32 2.07 30.94 23.71
C THR A 32 0.68 30.68 23.14
N THR A 33 0.32 29.39 23.09
CA THR A 33 -1.05 28.94 22.86
C THR A 33 -1.92 29.23 24.09
N PRO A 34 -3.10 29.83 23.92
CA PRO A 34 -4.04 30.05 25.00
C PRO A 34 -4.87 28.77 25.19
N PHE A 35 -4.36 27.81 25.98
CA PHE A 35 -5.08 26.86 26.86
C PHE A 35 -4.24 25.65 27.35
N LEU A 36 -2.91 25.72 27.40
CA LEU A 36 -2.12 24.78 28.22
C LEU A 36 -2.00 25.34 29.65
N MET A 37 -3.00 25.04 30.48
CA MET A 37 -3.03 25.55 31.86
C MET A 37 -1.90 24.92 32.69
N PRO A 38 -1.09 25.71 33.41
CA PRO A 38 -0.28 25.19 34.51
C PRO A 38 -1.24 24.61 35.55
N ILE A 39 -1.06 23.34 35.87
CA ILE A 39 -1.97 22.55 36.73
C ILE A 39 -1.80 22.89 38.21
N ALA A 40 -0.67 23.46 38.62
CA ALA A 40 -0.40 23.81 40.01
C ALA A 40 0.10 25.24 40.16
N ARG A 41 -0.43 25.96 41.16
CA ARG A 41 0.19 27.19 41.70
C ARG A 41 0.06 27.24 43.22
N PRO A 42 1.16 27.48 43.96
CA PRO A 42 2.56 27.54 43.52
C PRO A 42 3.22 26.16 43.44
N ALA A 43 3.81 25.83 42.28
CA ALA A 43 4.61 24.63 42.09
C ALA A 43 6.07 24.88 42.52
N SER A 44 6.72 23.86 43.08
CA SER A 44 8.16 23.87 43.35
C SER A 44 8.94 23.82 42.03
N SER A 45 10.18 24.32 42.01
CA SER A 45 11.03 24.27 40.81
C SER A 45 12.42 23.70 41.10
N ILE A 46 13.02 23.10 40.07
CA ILE A 46 14.43 22.67 40.03
C ILE A 46 15.05 23.28 38.78
N GLU A 47 16.15 24.03 38.96
CA GLU A 47 16.99 24.50 37.85
C GLU A 47 17.92 23.36 37.39
N ILE A 48 18.03 23.18 36.09
CA ILE A 48 18.90 22.19 35.44
C ILE A 48 19.98 22.88 34.61
N ASP A 49 19.63 23.94 33.86
CA ASP A 49 20.53 24.75 33.04
C ASP A 49 21.55 23.94 32.21
N LYS A 50 21.05 22.94 31.48
CA LYS A 50 21.90 22.03 30.69
C LYS A 50 21.38 21.89 29.26
N ILE A 51 22.33 21.91 28.31
CA ILE A 51 22.06 21.64 26.89
C ILE A 51 22.51 20.23 26.54
N PHE A 52 21.66 19.54 25.79
CA PHE A 52 21.84 18.17 25.36
C PHE A 52 21.96 18.16 23.83
N TYR A 53 22.98 17.46 23.32
CA TYR A 53 23.26 17.34 21.88
C TYR A 53 23.17 15.89 21.38
N THR A 54 23.09 14.93 22.30
CA THR A 54 22.98 13.49 22.01
C THR A 54 22.04 12.84 23.01
N ASP A 55 21.53 11.66 22.64
CA ASP A 55 20.77 10.78 23.52
C ASP A 55 21.54 10.57 24.84
N GLN A 56 20.87 10.81 25.96
CA GLN A 56 21.42 10.56 27.29
C GLN A 56 20.34 10.57 28.36
N ASP A 57 20.62 9.89 29.47
CA ASP A 57 19.82 9.99 30.68
C ASP A 57 20.38 11.08 31.62
N TYR A 58 19.49 11.82 32.27
CA TYR A 58 19.79 12.79 33.31
C TYR A 58 19.10 12.38 34.61
N LYS A 59 19.87 12.02 35.64
CA LYS A 59 19.31 11.55 36.91
C LYS A 59 18.57 12.66 37.64
N LEU A 60 17.36 12.36 38.13
CA LEU A 60 16.60 13.26 38.97
C LEU A 60 16.76 12.85 40.44
N ASN A 61 17.26 13.77 41.26
CA ASN A 61 17.42 13.55 42.71
C ASN A 61 16.13 13.92 43.47
N ILE A 62 14.99 13.37 43.05
CA ILE A 62 13.67 13.65 43.63
C ILE A 62 13.15 12.37 44.31
N PRO A 63 13.29 12.23 45.63
CA PRO A 63 13.02 10.96 46.32
C PRO A 63 11.54 10.71 46.62
N PHE A 64 10.64 11.64 46.28
CA PHE A 64 9.23 11.61 46.63
C PHE A 64 8.33 11.59 45.39
N ASN A 65 7.06 11.22 45.62
CA ASN A 65 6.05 11.11 44.58
C ASN A 65 5.68 12.49 44.00
N LEU A 66 5.52 12.56 42.68
CA LEU A 66 5.04 13.73 41.95
C LEU A 66 3.61 13.51 41.46
N VAL A 67 2.81 14.57 41.53
CA VAL A 67 1.45 14.63 40.97
C VAL A 67 1.36 15.48 39.70
N SER A 68 2.38 16.28 39.40
CA SER A 68 2.56 16.95 38.10
C SER A 68 4.03 17.30 37.88
N LEU A 69 4.46 17.34 36.63
CA LEU A 69 5.78 17.80 36.22
C LEU A 69 5.68 18.55 34.88
N GLY A 70 6.21 19.76 34.81
CA GLY A 70 6.34 20.58 33.60
C GLY A 70 7.78 20.98 33.35
N LEU A 71 8.13 21.21 32.09
CA LEU A 71 9.47 21.45 31.59
C LEU A 71 9.54 22.80 30.87
N SER A 72 10.56 23.59 31.17
CA SER A 72 10.86 24.84 30.46
C SER A 72 12.26 24.78 29.85
N GLY A 73 12.39 25.32 28.64
CA GLY A 73 13.62 25.16 27.89
C GLY A 73 13.60 25.76 26.49
N ASN A 74 14.55 25.31 25.69
CA ASN A 74 14.64 25.63 24.27
C ASN A 74 14.98 24.37 23.47
N VAL A 75 14.61 24.35 22.20
CA VAL A 75 14.95 23.28 21.27
C VAL A 75 15.40 23.87 19.95
N SER A 76 16.43 23.29 19.35
CA SER A 76 16.91 23.58 18.01
C SER A 76 16.79 22.32 17.16
N LEU A 77 16.09 22.44 16.02
CA LEU A 77 15.93 21.38 15.03
C LEU A 77 16.76 21.76 13.79
N GLU A 78 17.65 20.88 13.34
CA GLU A 78 18.54 21.21 12.22
C GLU A 78 17.80 21.18 10.88
N ASN A 79 16.94 20.17 10.69
CA ASN A 79 16.22 19.85 9.44
C ASN A 79 14.84 19.22 9.72
N GLU A 80 14.06 18.92 8.67
CA GLU A 80 12.69 18.39 8.80
C GLU A 80 12.59 16.96 9.34
N LYS A 81 13.69 16.21 9.40
CA LYS A 81 13.72 14.88 10.06
C LYS A 81 14.09 14.96 11.53
N SER A 82 14.46 16.15 11.97
CA SER A 82 14.95 16.34 13.32
C SER A 82 13.82 16.15 14.31
N TYR A 83 14.13 15.52 15.43
CA TYR A 83 13.22 15.46 16.56
C TYR A 83 14.00 15.53 17.86
N ALA A 84 13.33 16.05 18.89
CA ALA A 84 13.79 16.03 20.26
C ALA A 84 12.64 15.60 21.16
N ARG A 85 12.91 14.67 22.07
CA ARG A 85 11.97 14.23 23.09
C ARG A 85 12.62 14.27 24.45
N VAL A 86 11.86 14.72 25.43
CA VAL A 86 12.22 14.63 26.84
C VAL A 86 11.17 13.76 27.51
N ILE A 87 11.61 12.64 28.05
CA ILE A 87 10.76 11.59 28.62
C ILE A 87 11.10 11.47 30.11
N LEU A 88 10.09 11.47 30.97
CA LEU A 88 10.25 11.11 32.36
C LEU A 88 10.30 9.59 32.49
N LYS A 89 11.31 9.08 33.18
CA LYS A 89 11.38 7.69 33.61
C LYS A 89 11.16 7.61 35.12
N ASP A 90 10.23 6.77 35.55
CA ASP A 90 10.00 6.50 36.98
C ASP A 90 10.89 5.36 37.51
N LYS A 91 10.82 5.11 38.82
CA LYS A 91 11.58 4.03 39.48
C LYS A 91 11.17 2.62 39.07
N GLU A 92 9.99 2.46 38.48
CA GLU A 92 9.48 1.20 37.93
C GLU A 92 9.82 1.05 36.43
N ASN A 93 10.58 2.00 35.86
CA ASN A 93 10.99 2.03 34.46
C ASN A 93 9.81 2.25 33.49
N ASN A 94 8.70 2.84 33.94
CA ASN A 94 7.69 3.39 33.05
C ASN A 94 8.19 4.73 32.48
N GLU A 95 7.76 5.03 31.25
CA GLU A 95 8.19 6.19 30.49
C GLU A 95 6.98 7.07 30.16
N TYR A 96 7.09 8.37 30.42
CA TYR A 96 6.04 9.36 30.19
C TYR A 96 6.61 10.52 29.38
N LEU A 97 6.00 10.86 28.26
CA LEU A 97 6.44 11.99 27.44
C LEU A 97 6.17 13.30 28.19
N ILE A 98 7.19 14.14 28.35
CA ILE A 98 7.04 15.51 28.90
C ILE A 98 6.95 16.53 27.76
N TYR A 99 7.77 16.33 26.72
CA TYR A 99 7.88 17.25 25.59
C TYR A 99 8.35 16.52 24.34
N GLU A 100 7.73 16.82 23.20
CA GLU A 100 8.19 16.43 21.87
C GLU A 100 8.25 17.66 20.96
N ALA A 101 9.38 17.81 20.28
CA ALA A 101 9.53 18.72 19.17
C ALA A 101 9.96 17.92 17.94
N SER A 102 9.11 17.89 16.94
CA SER A 102 9.41 17.30 15.63
C SER A 102 8.64 18.06 14.57
N TYR A 103 9.10 17.97 13.33
CA TYR A 103 8.27 18.34 12.19
C TYR A 103 7.14 17.31 12.02
N PRO A 104 5.89 17.69 11.71
CA PRO A 104 5.35 19.03 11.45
C PRO A 104 4.90 19.87 12.66
N PHE A 105 5.01 19.36 13.88
CA PHE A 105 4.49 20.04 15.07
C PHE A 105 5.27 21.32 15.40
N THR A 106 6.59 21.31 15.30
CA THR A 106 7.46 22.39 15.81
C THR A 106 8.35 22.97 14.72
N SER A 107 8.43 24.30 14.65
CA SER A 107 9.34 25.03 13.76
C SER A 107 10.79 25.05 14.29
N LYS A 108 11.73 25.48 13.46
CA LYS A 108 13.15 25.61 13.85
C LYS A 108 13.32 26.65 14.97
N ASN A 109 14.02 26.26 16.04
CA ASN A 109 14.38 27.09 17.20
C ASN A 109 13.17 27.65 17.97
N LEU A 110 12.73 26.93 19.01
CA LEU A 110 11.59 27.32 19.84
C LEU A 110 11.98 27.34 21.32
N GLN A 111 11.50 28.37 22.04
CA GLN A 111 11.45 28.34 23.49
C GLN A 111 10.10 27.80 23.94
N PHE A 112 10.11 26.95 24.96
CA PHE A 112 8.92 26.36 25.53
C PHE A 112 8.94 26.54 27.04
N THR A 113 7.75 26.68 27.64
CA THR A 113 7.63 27.02 29.05
C THR A 113 6.51 26.20 29.66
N ASP A 114 6.86 25.45 30.70
CA ASP A 114 5.91 24.65 31.50
C ASP A 114 5.14 23.60 30.69
N GLU A 115 5.79 23.03 29.67
CA GLU A 115 5.23 21.95 28.85
C GLU A 115 5.24 20.64 29.63
N CYS A 116 4.17 19.86 29.56
CA CYS A 116 4.05 18.66 30.37
C CYS A 116 3.50 17.42 29.65
N GLU A 117 2.84 17.51 28.50
CA GLU A 117 2.32 16.34 27.77
C GLU A 117 1.65 15.30 28.71
N GLU A 118 2.23 14.10 28.88
CA GLU A 118 1.71 13.03 29.74
C GLU A 118 1.99 13.25 31.23
N THR A 119 2.92 14.14 31.56
CA THR A 119 3.33 14.45 32.94
C THR A 119 2.55 15.59 33.59
N CYS A 120 1.55 16.12 32.89
CA CYS A 120 0.64 17.14 33.41
C CYS A 120 -0.11 16.66 34.67
N VAL A 121 -0.51 15.40 34.71
CA VAL A 121 -1.07 14.74 35.90
C VAL A 121 -0.38 13.39 36.07
N LEU A 122 0.25 13.20 37.21
CA LEU A 122 1.07 12.04 37.54
C LEU A 122 0.64 11.40 38.87
N ASN A 123 1.20 10.22 39.11
CA ASN A 123 1.27 9.62 40.44
C ASN A 123 2.48 8.69 40.48
N VAL A 124 3.68 9.26 40.30
CA VAL A 124 4.92 8.49 40.12
C VAL A 124 6.07 9.08 40.91
N THR A 125 7.01 8.22 41.31
CA THR A 125 8.30 8.68 41.85
C THR A 125 9.33 8.71 40.72
N PRO A 126 9.79 9.90 40.30
CA PRO A 126 10.71 10.06 39.18
C PRO A 126 12.08 9.45 39.48
N ASP A 127 12.77 8.97 38.44
CA ASP A 127 14.11 8.41 38.51
C ASP A 127 15.10 9.22 37.65
N SER A 128 14.76 9.44 36.38
CA SER A 128 15.58 10.18 35.43
C SER A 128 14.73 10.86 34.35
N LEU A 129 15.33 11.82 33.65
CA LEU A 129 14.90 12.24 32.33
C LEU A 129 15.69 11.46 31.29
N LYS A 130 15.00 10.90 30.31
CA LYS A 130 15.60 10.31 29.12
C LYS A 130 15.44 11.29 27.96
N ILE A 131 16.55 11.63 27.33
CA ILE A 131 16.59 12.58 26.22
C ILE A 131 16.84 11.78 24.95
N GLU A 132 15.97 11.93 23.95
CA GLU A 132 16.11 11.31 22.63
C GLU A 132 16.20 12.41 21.57
N LEU A 133 17.24 12.40 20.75
CA LEU A 133 17.58 13.43 19.79
C LEU A 133 17.93 12.83 18.43
N SER A 134 17.49 13.50 17.38
CA SER A 134 17.96 13.27 16.01
C SER A 134 18.17 14.62 15.35
N ASN A 135 19.43 14.93 14.98
CA ASN A 135 19.82 16.21 14.37
C ASN A 135 19.22 17.43 15.10
N ALA A 136 19.24 17.38 16.43
CA ALA A 136 18.59 18.36 17.28
C ALA A 136 19.40 18.59 18.56
N SER A 137 19.18 19.73 19.19
CA SER A 137 19.61 19.98 20.56
C SER A 137 18.44 20.48 21.40
N VAL A 138 18.46 20.12 22.68
CA VAL A 138 17.47 20.60 23.66
C VAL A 138 18.18 21.18 24.86
N GLY A 139 17.86 22.43 25.20
CA GLY A 139 18.27 23.07 26.45
C GLY A 139 17.15 22.92 27.47
N ILE A 140 17.43 22.24 28.58
CA ILE A 140 16.50 22.17 29.72
C ILE A 140 16.94 23.23 30.73
N ILE A 141 16.08 24.21 30.95
CA ILE A 141 16.31 25.31 31.90
C ILE A 141 15.83 24.86 33.27
N SER A 142 14.54 24.54 33.40
CA SER A 142 13.95 24.17 34.69
C SER A 142 12.81 23.15 34.57
N LEU A 143 12.59 22.45 35.68
CA LEU A 143 11.42 21.63 35.94
C LEU A 143 10.54 22.31 36.98
N LYS A 144 9.23 22.35 36.74
CA LYS A 144 8.24 22.71 37.75
C LYS A 144 7.45 21.47 38.14
N TYR A 145 7.21 21.27 39.43
CA TYR A 145 6.52 20.08 39.90
C TYR A 145 5.63 20.36 41.12
N GLU A 146 4.68 19.45 41.34
CA GLU A 146 3.81 19.42 42.51
C GLU A 146 3.82 18.01 43.12
N THR A 147 3.70 17.94 44.45
CA THR A 147 3.69 16.69 45.22
C THR A 147 2.35 16.45 45.93
N GLU A 148 1.52 17.49 46.08
CA GLU A 148 0.25 17.41 46.78
C GLU A 148 -0.94 17.53 45.81
N PHE A 149 -1.73 16.45 45.67
CA PHE A 149 -2.90 16.42 44.78
C PHE A 149 -3.90 17.56 45.03
N LYS A 150 -4.09 17.97 46.30
CA LYS A 150 -4.98 19.09 46.69
C LYS A 150 -4.54 20.47 46.17
N LYS A 151 -3.32 20.59 45.63
CA LYS A 151 -2.81 21.82 45.02
C LYS A 151 -2.97 21.84 43.49
N LEU A 152 -3.39 20.73 42.89
CA LEU A 152 -3.85 20.73 41.50
C LEU A 152 -5.15 21.54 41.40
N ARG A 153 -5.55 21.93 40.19
CA ARG A 153 -6.80 22.71 40.02
C ARG A 153 -8.05 21.93 40.49
N PRO A 154 -9.08 22.62 41.04
CA PRO A 154 -10.29 21.97 41.55
C PRO A 154 -10.96 21.02 40.55
N GLU A 155 -10.94 21.36 39.25
CA GLU A 155 -11.53 20.52 38.20
C GLU A 155 -10.86 19.15 38.09
N ILE A 156 -9.55 19.07 38.37
CA ILE A 156 -8.79 17.81 38.43
C ILE A 156 -9.09 17.06 39.73
N GLN A 157 -9.21 17.80 40.84
CA GLN A 157 -9.51 17.22 42.15
C GLN A 157 -10.86 16.54 42.19
N GLU A 158 -11.89 17.17 41.61
CA GLU A 158 -13.27 16.67 41.60
C GLU A 158 -13.44 15.40 40.75
N LYS A 159 -12.67 15.27 39.66
CA LYS A 159 -12.79 14.17 38.70
C LYS A 159 -11.92 12.96 39.03
N GLY A 160 -10.83 13.17 39.77
CA GLY A 160 -9.81 12.16 40.02
C GLY A 160 -8.77 12.06 38.90
N ILE A 161 -7.61 11.46 39.23
CA ILE A 161 -6.39 11.45 38.40
C ILE A 161 -6.63 10.87 36.99
N GLU A 162 -7.23 9.69 36.90
CA GLU A 162 -7.35 8.99 35.62
C GLU A 162 -8.32 9.68 34.64
N THR A 163 -9.45 10.17 35.15
CA THR A 163 -10.39 10.96 34.34
C THR A 163 -9.76 12.27 33.88
N ALA A 164 -9.04 12.97 34.77
CA ALA A 164 -8.35 14.20 34.43
C ALA A 164 -7.25 13.99 33.38
N LYS A 165 -6.45 12.92 33.49
CA LYS A 165 -5.44 12.54 32.48
C LYS A 165 -6.07 12.37 31.10
N LYS A 166 -7.18 11.63 31.01
CA LYS A 166 -7.86 11.37 29.74
C LYS A 166 -8.38 12.66 29.09
N GLU A 167 -9.04 13.52 29.86
CA GLU A 167 -9.56 14.79 29.34
C GLU A 167 -8.45 15.76 28.91
N LEU A 168 -7.38 15.87 29.70
CA LEU A 168 -6.23 16.69 29.36
C LEU A 168 -5.58 16.21 28.06
N LYS A 169 -5.42 14.89 27.91
CA LYS A 169 -4.93 14.29 26.68
C LYS A 169 -5.82 14.63 25.49
N THR A 170 -7.13 14.51 25.61
CA THR A 170 -8.06 14.91 24.54
C THR A 170 -7.89 16.38 24.15
N LEU A 171 -7.75 17.28 25.12
CA LEU A 171 -7.53 18.71 24.86
C LEU A 171 -6.18 18.97 24.17
N GLN A 172 -5.11 18.33 24.61
CA GLN A 172 -3.78 18.41 24.01
C GLN A 172 -3.78 17.88 22.57
N ASP A 173 -4.42 16.73 22.33
CA ASP A 173 -4.54 16.13 21.01
C ASP A 173 -5.35 17.04 20.07
N GLN A 174 -6.42 17.69 20.54
CA GLN A 174 -7.18 18.67 19.75
C GLN A 174 -6.32 19.87 19.33
N GLU A 175 -5.46 20.38 20.22
CA GLU A 175 -4.52 21.46 19.89
C GLU A 175 -3.46 21.02 18.87
N LYS A 176 -2.91 19.81 19.04
CA LYS A 176 -1.96 19.21 18.08
C LYS A 176 -2.60 19.02 16.71
N ILE A 177 -3.82 18.47 16.66
CA ILE A 177 -4.59 18.28 15.43
C ILE A 177 -4.82 19.62 14.73
N LYS A 178 -5.15 20.68 15.48
CA LYS A 178 -5.31 22.03 14.91
C LYS A 178 -4.01 22.54 14.28
N ARG A 179 -2.91 22.50 15.04
CA ARG A 179 -1.57 22.93 14.55
C ARG A 179 -1.14 22.13 13.33
N LEU A 180 -1.39 20.83 13.34
CA LEU A 180 -1.06 19.93 12.25
C LEU A 180 -1.86 20.28 10.99
N ASN A 181 -3.17 20.49 11.10
CA ASN A 181 -4.01 20.91 9.98
C ASN A 181 -3.62 22.30 9.44
N ASP A 182 -3.21 23.23 10.30
CA ASP A 182 -2.70 24.54 9.87
C ASP A 182 -1.42 24.39 9.04
N GLU A 183 -0.50 23.52 9.47
CA GLU A 183 0.77 23.25 8.76
C GLU A 183 0.57 22.48 7.45
N ILE A 184 -0.29 21.46 7.45
CA ILE A 184 -0.72 20.74 6.24
C ILE A 184 -1.23 21.74 5.20
N LYS A 185 -2.13 22.64 5.60
CA LYS A 185 -2.69 23.66 4.72
C LYS A 185 -1.61 24.63 4.22
N ARG A 186 -0.73 25.09 5.10
CA ARG A 186 0.39 26.00 4.75
C ARG A 186 1.32 25.38 3.71
N ARG A 187 1.49 24.06 3.74
CA ARG A 187 2.34 23.30 2.82
C ARG A 187 1.62 22.78 1.58
N ASN A 188 0.34 23.09 1.42
CA ASN A 188 -0.49 22.58 0.33
C ASN A 188 -0.52 21.03 0.25
N GLN A 189 -0.47 20.37 1.40
CA GLN A 189 -0.58 18.92 1.48
C GLN A 189 -2.06 18.48 1.40
N LYS A 190 -2.29 17.30 0.82
CA LYS A 190 -3.61 16.79 0.45
C LYS A 190 -4.17 15.75 1.43
N TRP A 191 -3.88 15.90 2.72
CA TRP A 191 -4.39 15.02 3.79
C TRP A 191 -4.94 15.84 4.95
N VAL A 192 -5.58 15.18 5.92
CA VAL A 192 -6.00 15.83 7.17
C VAL A 192 -5.66 14.99 8.38
N ALA A 193 -5.44 15.71 9.47
CA ALA A 193 -5.26 15.13 10.78
C ALA A 193 -6.56 15.17 11.58
N GLY A 194 -6.78 14.14 12.39
CA GLY A 194 -7.84 14.05 13.38
C GLY A 194 -7.55 12.99 14.43
N GLU A 195 -8.48 12.78 15.36
CA GLU A 195 -8.30 11.85 16.47
C GLU A 195 -8.42 10.39 16.01
N THR A 196 -7.38 9.59 16.17
CA THR A 196 -7.36 8.15 15.85
C THR A 196 -7.11 7.28 17.09
N SER A 197 -7.36 5.98 16.97
CA SER A 197 -6.97 5.00 18.00
C SER A 197 -5.48 5.08 18.38
N ILE A 198 -4.60 5.39 17.42
CA ILE A 198 -3.14 5.48 17.66
C ILE A 198 -2.77 6.81 18.29
N SER A 199 -3.42 7.92 17.91
CA SER A 199 -3.17 9.22 18.55
C SER A 199 -3.44 9.18 20.05
N GLN A 200 -4.42 8.37 20.47
CA GLN A 200 -4.83 8.19 21.86
C GLN A 200 -3.89 7.33 22.71
N LEU A 201 -2.90 6.66 22.10
CA LEU A 201 -1.91 5.89 22.84
C LEU A 201 -0.88 6.79 23.52
N THR A 202 -0.39 6.32 24.67
CA THR A 202 0.77 6.90 25.36
C THR A 202 2.06 6.71 24.56
N TYR A 203 3.09 7.48 24.88
CA TYR A 203 4.43 7.33 24.31
C TYR A 203 4.96 5.90 24.51
N GLN A 204 4.79 5.33 25.70
CA GLN A 204 5.30 3.99 26.00
C GLN A 204 4.57 2.91 25.18
N GLU A 205 3.25 3.02 25.02
CA GLU A 205 2.47 2.11 24.16
C GLU A 205 2.93 2.22 22.71
N LYS A 206 3.00 3.44 22.15
CA LYS A 206 3.51 3.67 20.79
C LYS A 206 4.92 3.10 20.63
N LYS A 207 5.82 3.33 21.58
CA LYS A 207 7.19 2.78 21.55
C LYS A 207 7.21 1.25 21.47
N ARG A 208 6.28 0.56 22.16
CA ARG A 208 6.16 -0.91 22.11
C ARG A 208 5.65 -1.41 20.75
N MET A 209 4.76 -0.66 20.08
CA MET A 209 4.34 -0.95 18.70
C MET A 209 5.51 -1.00 17.70
N PHE A 210 6.63 -0.33 18.02
CA PHE A 210 7.85 -0.27 17.20
C PHE A 210 9.06 -0.95 17.85
N GLY A 211 8.84 -1.92 18.74
CA GLY A 211 9.90 -2.82 19.21
C GLY A 211 10.88 -2.15 20.17
N GLY A 212 10.45 -1.09 20.86
CA GLY A 212 11.24 -0.42 21.87
C GLY A 212 11.92 0.88 21.42
N LYS A 213 11.68 1.34 20.19
CA LYS A 213 12.11 2.68 19.75
C LYS A 213 11.02 3.33 18.91
N LEU A 214 10.44 4.43 19.41
CA LEU A 214 9.44 5.20 18.69
C LEU A 214 10.12 6.02 17.58
N PRO A 215 9.86 5.78 16.28
CA PRO A 215 10.33 6.67 15.21
C PRO A 215 9.64 8.04 15.28
N ASN A 216 10.10 9.01 14.50
CA ASN A 216 9.27 10.17 14.21
C ASN A 216 8.11 9.73 13.30
N LEU A 217 6.87 9.94 13.75
CA LEU A 217 5.66 9.54 13.04
C LEU A 217 5.17 10.62 12.08
N TYR A 218 5.68 11.85 12.19
CA TYR A 218 5.34 12.99 11.31
C TYR A 218 3.84 13.31 11.24
N GLY A 219 3.09 12.98 12.30
CA GLY A 219 1.64 13.16 12.35
C GLY A 219 0.84 12.03 11.71
N PHE A 220 1.48 10.95 11.25
CA PHE A 220 0.80 9.78 10.68
C PHE A 220 -0.10 9.06 11.69
N GLU A 221 0.19 9.17 12.99
CA GLU A 221 -0.69 8.73 14.06
C GLU A 221 -2.00 9.52 14.13
N TYR A 222 -2.07 10.72 13.54
CA TYR A 222 -3.29 11.52 13.43
C TYR A 222 -3.94 11.42 12.04
N TYR A 223 -3.39 10.62 11.11
CA TYR A 223 -3.92 10.54 9.75
C TYR A 223 -5.38 10.06 9.75
N LYS A 224 -6.25 10.86 9.13
CA LYS A 224 -7.69 10.56 8.98
C LYS A 224 -8.16 10.37 7.55
N GLY A 225 -7.46 10.92 6.58
CA GLY A 225 -7.81 10.76 5.18
C GLY A 225 -7.06 11.69 4.24
N GLY A 226 -7.35 11.54 2.95
CA GLY A 226 -6.60 12.18 1.87
C GLY A 226 -5.31 11.42 1.56
N ILE A 227 -4.30 12.08 0.98
CA ILE A 227 -3.06 11.44 0.55
C ILE A 227 -1.91 11.94 1.43
N PHE A 228 -1.43 11.06 2.33
CA PHE A 228 -0.32 11.36 3.21
C PHE A 228 1.00 11.34 2.43
N GLU A 229 1.83 12.35 2.61
CA GLU A 229 3.14 12.40 1.98
C GLU A 229 4.21 11.90 2.96
N ILE A 230 4.87 10.80 2.60
CA ILE A 230 6.01 10.31 3.38
C ILE A 230 7.11 11.39 3.29
N PRO A 231 7.67 11.85 4.42
CA PRO A 231 8.73 12.85 4.40
C PRO A 231 9.95 12.37 3.61
N SER A 232 10.32 13.10 2.56
CA SER A 232 11.45 12.78 1.69
C SER A 232 12.79 13.00 2.37
N THR A 233 13.79 12.21 1.95
CA THR A 233 15.18 12.41 2.37
C THR A 233 16.01 13.40 1.56
N ARG A 234 15.52 13.84 0.39
CA ARG A 234 16.19 14.83 -0.46
C ARG A 234 15.30 16.05 -0.66
N GLU A 235 15.79 17.23 -0.28
CA GLU A 235 15.11 18.55 -0.35
C GLU A 235 14.73 19.03 -1.76
N ASN A 236 14.82 18.21 -2.81
CA ASN A 236 14.44 18.57 -4.17
C ASN A 236 13.97 17.34 -4.96
N SER A 237 12.87 16.73 -4.54
CA SER A 237 12.16 15.81 -5.42
C SER A 237 11.44 16.64 -6.48
N ILE A 238 12.06 16.76 -7.65
CA ILE A 238 11.33 17.09 -8.88
C ILE A 238 10.17 16.11 -8.97
N VAL A 239 8.93 16.60 -9.04
CA VAL A 239 7.76 15.74 -9.26
C VAL A 239 7.96 15.08 -10.63
N GLN A 240 8.45 13.84 -10.68
CA GLN A 240 8.26 13.05 -11.89
C GLN A 240 6.78 12.76 -12.01
N LYS A 241 6.18 13.34 -13.04
CA LYS A 241 4.92 12.87 -13.58
C LYS A 241 5.07 11.38 -13.87
N ALA A 242 4.03 10.59 -13.60
CA ALA A 242 3.98 9.19 -13.95
C ALA A 242 4.55 9.01 -15.35
N SER A 243 5.41 8.00 -15.51
CA SER A 243 5.84 7.57 -16.84
C SER A 243 4.59 7.44 -17.71
N SER A 244 4.68 7.82 -19.00
CA SER A 244 3.60 7.67 -19.97
C SER A 244 3.36 6.18 -20.23
N THR A 245 2.85 5.50 -19.21
CA THR A 245 2.57 4.07 -19.18
C THR A 245 1.17 3.89 -19.72
N SER A 246 0.97 2.76 -20.39
CA SER A 246 -0.30 2.35 -20.95
C SER A 246 -1.18 1.59 -19.93
N LEU A 247 -0.73 1.50 -18.68
CA LEU A 247 -1.45 0.88 -17.57
C LEU A 247 -2.66 1.73 -17.16
N PRO A 248 -3.68 1.12 -16.49
CA PRO A 248 -4.78 1.86 -15.89
C PRO A 248 -4.28 2.96 -14.96
N THR A 249 -4.98 4.10 -14.95
CA THR A 249 -4.60 5.23 -14.10
C THR A 249 -5.02 5.02 -12.64
N ASN A 250 -6.01 4.16 -12.38
CA ASN A 250 -6.47 3.79 -11.06
C ASN A 250 -6.70 2.28 -10.98
N PHE A 251 -6.35 1.70 -9.85
CA PHE A 251 -6.56 0.28 -9.58
C PHE A 251 -6.67 0.05 -8.06
N ASP A 252 -7.72 -0.66 -7.61
CA ASP A 252 -7.96 -0.92 -6.19
C ASP A 252 -8.66 -2.25 -6.00
N TRP A 253 -7.96 -3.24 -5.41
CA TRP A 253 -8.51 -4.56 -5.15
C TRP A 253 -9.75 -4.55 -4.25
N ARG A 254 -9.99 -3.51 -3.45
CA ARG A 254 -11.20 -3.44 -2.60
C ARG A 254 -12.49 -3.30 -3.41
N ASN A 255 -12.40 -2.81 -4.65
CA ASN A 255 -13.55 -2.46 -5.48
C ASN A 255 -13.61 -3.23 -6.81
N ARG A 256 -12.63 -4.08 -7.13
CA ARG A 256 -12.58 -4.81 -8.41
C ARG A 256 -13.75 -5.76 -8.58
N HIS A 257 -14.25 -5.89 -9.82
CA HIS A 257 -15.42 -6.70 -10.15
C HIS A 257 -16.70 -6.25 -9.40
N GLY A 258 -16.70 -5.00 -8.92
CA GLY A 258 -17.75 -4.45 -8.07
C GLY A 258 -17.80 -5.09 -6.68
N ALA A 259 -16.67 -5.54 -6.13
CA ALA A 259 -16.61 -6.17 -4.80
C ALA A 259 -17.09 -5.27 -3.64
N ASN A 260 -17.26 -3.97 -3.89
CA ASN A 260 -17.85 -3.01 -2.96
C ASN A 260 -19.35 -2.75 -3.18
N ASN A 261 -20.00 -3.46 -4.11
CA ASN A 261 -21.42 -3.32 -4.41
C ASN A 261 -22.21 -4.47 -3.79
N PRO A 262 -23.22 -4.22 -2.92
CA PRO A 262 -24.02 -5.26 -2.27
C PRO A 262 -24.71 -6.28 -3.17
N ASN A 263 -24.89 -5.96 -4.45
CA ASN A 263 -25.48 -6.85 -5.46
C ASN A 263 -24.44 -7.68 -6.21
N SER A 264 -23.15 -7.55 -5.85
CA SER A 264 -22.07 -8.31 -6.44
C SER A 264 -21.95 -9.70 -5.81
N PRO A 265 -21.70 -10.77 -6.59
CA PRO A 265 -21.27 -12.05 -6.04
C PRO A 265 -19.92 -11.96 -5.30
N TYR A 266 -19.16 -10.90 -5.57
CA TYR A 266 -17.89 -10.57 -4.91
C TYR A 266 -18.07 -9.60 -3.75
N TYR A 267 -19.28 -9.43 -3.22
CA TYR A 267 -19.49 -8.64 -2.02
C TYR A 267 -19.37 -9.53 -0.79
N ASP A 268 -18.52 -9.15 0.16
CA ASP A 268 -18.23 -9.90 1.39
C ASP A 268 -19.30 -9.70 2.49
N HIS A 269 -20.40 -9.01 2.18
CA HIS A 269 -21.41 -8.61 3.15
C HIS A 269 -20.85 -7.79 4.33
N SER A 270 -19.62 -7.28 4.21
CA SER A 270 -19.02 -6.38 5.17
C SER A 270 -19.53 -4.96 4.92
N PRO A 271 -20.06 -4.27 5.93
CA PRO A 271 -20.41 -2.86 5.81
C PRO A 271 -19.18 -1.95 5.66
N ILE A 272 -17.97 -2.50 5.82
CA ILE A 272 -16.69 -1.78 5.79
C ILE A 272 -15.86 -2.37 4.65
N TYR A 273 -15.60 -1.55 3.64
CA TYR A 273 -15.00 -1.83 2.33
C TYR A 273 -13.74 -2.73 2.35
N ASP A 274 -13.92 -4.04 2.38
CA ASP A 274 -12.78 -4.96 2.30
C ASP A 274 -12.88 -5.89 1.05
N GLY A 275 -14.04 -6.21 0.48
CA GLY A 275 -14.13 -6.74 -0.89
C GLY A 275 -13.28 -8.01 -1.09
N TRP A 276 -12.17 -7.92 -1.83
CA TRP A 276 -11.21 -9.02 -2.01
C TRP A 276 -10.20 -9.19 -0.85
N LEU A 277 -10.17 -8.25 0.09
CA LEU A 277 -9.28 -8.20 1.23
C LEU A 277 -10.01 -8.73 2.46
N THR A 278 -9.28 -9.34 3.39
CA THR A 278 -9.83 -9.66 4.72
C THR A 278 -9.99 -8.41 5.58
N PRO A 279 -10.73 -8.47 6.71
CA PRO A 279 -10.84 -7.35 7.63
C PRO A 279 -9.48 -6.81 8.12
N VAL A 280 -9.44 -5.51 8.42
CA VAL A 280 -8.29 -4.88 9.10
C VAL A 280 -8.13 -5.43 10.52
N LYS A 281 -6.91 -5.89 10.84
CA LYS A 281 -6.51 -6.38 12.18
C LYS A 281 -5.67 -5.33 12.94
N ASN A 282 -5.28 -5.65 14.18
CA ASN A 282 -4.53 -4.76 15.05
C ASN A 282 -3.35 -5.48 15.74
N GLN A 283 -2.13 -5.03 15.48
CA GLN A 283 -0.91 -5.58 16.08
C GLN A 283 -0.74 -5.23 17.57
N GLY A 284 -1.47 -4.24 18.08
CA GLY A 284 -1.35 -3.79 19.47
C GLY A 284 0.09 -3.39 19.84
N ASN A 285 0.50 -3.73 21.05
CA ASN A 285 1.79 -3.32 21.64
C ASN A 285 2.99 -4.20 21.21
N CYS A 286 2.95 -4.73 19.99
CA CYS A 286 3.96 -5.64 19.44
C CYS A 286 4.39 -5.15 18.05
N ALA A 287 5.70 -5.14 17.75
CA ALA A 287 6.22 -4.77 16.43
C ALA A 287 6.15 -5.90 15.41
N SER A 288 4.96 -6.48 15.25
CA SER A 288 4.72 -7.61 14.34
C SER A 288 4.09 -7.21 13.01
N CYS A 289 4.19 -5.94 12.59
CA CYS A 289 3.67 -5.48 11.29
C CYS A 289 4.25 -6.25 10.10
N TRP A 290 5.46 -6.80 10.23
CA TRP A 290 6.06 -7.73 9.28
C TRP A 290 5.29 -9.05 9.12
N ALA A 291 4.65 -9.55 10.18
CA ALA A 291 3.81 -10.74 10.14
C ALA A 291 2.43 -10.41 9.54
N PHE A 292 1.81 -9.32 10.00
CA PHE A 292 0.51 -8.84 9.48
C PHE A 292 0.56 -8.51 7.98
N SER A 293 1.68 -7.96 7.48
CA SER A 293 1.80 -7.64 6.05
C SER A 293 1.88 -8.90 5.19
N VAL A 294 2.55 -9.96 5.65
CA VAL A 294 2.59 -11.27 4.97
C VAL A 294 1.22 -11.92 5.02
N VAL A 295 0.61 -11.99 6.21
CA VAL A 295 -0.70 -12.62 6.42
C VAL A 295 -1.78 -11.93 5.58
N GLY A 296 -1.93 -10.60 5.71
CA GLY A 296 -2.98 -9.88 5.00
C GLY A 296 -2.85 -9.94 3.48
N ALA A 297 -1.63 -9.96 2.93
CA ALA A 297 -1.42 -10.18 1.49
C ALA A 297 -1.77 -11.61 1.08
N PHE A 298 -1.44 -12.60 1.92
CA PHE A 298 -1.69 -14.00 1.62
C PHE A 298 -3.17 -14.37 1.70
N GLU A 299 -3.89 -13.88 2.70
CA GLU A 299 -5.35 -14.08 2.81
C GLU A 299 -6.09 -13.50 1.59
N ALA A 300 -5.74 -12.28 1.17
CA ALA A 300 -6.30 -11.68 -0.03
C ALA A 300 -5.93 -12.47 -1.31
N LYS A 301 -4.69 -12.97 -1.38
CA LYS A 301 -4.24 -13.86 -2.47
C LYS A 301 -5.11 -15.12 -2.55
N ILE A 302 -5.47 -15.72 -1.41
CA ILE A 302 -6.34 -16.91 -1.36
C ILE A 302 -7.71 -16.58 -1.96
N ASN A 303 -8.35 -15.50 -1.52
CA ASN A 303 -9.66 -15.08 -2.04
C ASN A 303 -9.61 -14.86 -3.57
N LEU A 304 -8.59 -14.12 -4.02
CA LEU A 304 -8.39 -13.84 -5.44
C LEU A 304 -8.03 -15.07 -6.27
N TYR A 305 -7.27 -16.02 -5.72
CA TYR A 305 -6.85 -17.21 -6.46
C TYR A 305 -8.04 -18.12 -6.73
N TYR A 306 -8.88 -18.36 -5.72
CA TYR A 306 -10.07 -19.19 -5.85
C TYR A 306 -11.30 -18.44 -6.38
N ASN A 307 -11.17 -17.13 -6.60
CA ASN A 307 -12.23 -16.23 -7.03
C ASN A 307 -13.46 -16.29 -6.10
N GLN A 308 -13.20 -16.34 -4.80
CA GLN A 308 -14.18 -16.61 -3.74
C GLN A 308 -13.82 -15.85 -2.48
N HIS A 309 -14.82 -15.56 -1.66
CA HIS A 309 -14.61 -15.05 -0.30
C HIS A 309 -14.49 -16.21 0.66
N LEU A 310 -13.32 -16.85 0.62
CA LEU A 310 -12.99 -17.91 1.58
C LEU A 310 -12.71 -17.31 2.96
N ASP A 311 -12.24 -16.06 2.99
CA ASP A 311 -12.02 -15.23 4.19
C ASP A 311 -11.28 -16.00 5.28
N ILE A 312 -10.23 -16.71 4.86
CA ILE A 312 -9.36 -17.45 5.76
C ILE A 312 -8.68 -16.44 6.70
N ASP A 313 -8.86 -16.63 8.00
CA ASP A 313 -8.21 -15.85 9.03
C ASP A 313 -6.93 -16.58 9.47
N LEU A 314 -5.77 -16.14 8.97
CA LEU A 314 -4.48 -16.75 9.24
C LEU A 314 -3.80 -16.15 10.48
N SER A 315 -3.01 -16.96 11.17
CA SER A 315 -2.41 -16.60 12.46
C SER A 315 -1.12 -15.82 12.33
N GLU A 316 -1.14 -14.52 12.67
CA GLU A 316 0.12 -13.76 12.82
C GLU A 316 0.96 -14.28 13.98
N GLN A 317 0.33 -14.82 15.04
CA GLN A 317 1.04 -15.37 16.20
C GLN A 317 1.92 -16.55 15.82
N ASN A 318 1.46 -17.39 14.90
CA ASN A 318 2.24 -18.51 14.39
C ASN A 318 3.54 -18.01 13.73
N LEU A 319 3.49 -16.91 12.96
CA LEU A 319 4.71 -16.28 12.46
C LEU A 319 5.58 -15.74 13.59
N VAL A 320 5.02 -14.96 14.53
CA VAL A 320 5.77 -14.37 15.65
C VAL A 320 6.46 -15.44 16.51
N SER A 321 5.78 -16.55 16.79
CA SER A 321 6.24 -17.55 17.75
C SER A 321 7.00 -18.72 17.12
N CYS A 322 6.70 -19.11 15.88
CA CYS A 322 7.19 -20.36 15.29
C CYS A 322 8.16 -20.17 14.12
N SER A 323 8.18 -19.00 13.47
CA SER A 323 8.92 -18.83 12.21
C SER A 323 10.41 -18.60 12.37
N ASN A 324 10.86 -18.16 13.55
CA ASN A 324 12.18 -17.57 13.80
C ASN A 324 12.50 -16.33 12.93
N ALA A 325 11.52 -15.76 12.21
CA ALA A 325 11.69 -14.59 11.35
C ALA A 325 11.70 -13.26 12.13
N GLY A 326 11.34 -13.29 13.41
CA GLY A 326 11.21 -12.10 14.24
C GLY A 326 10.48 -12.37 15.54
N SER A 327 10.10 -11.28 16.19
CA SER A 327 9.43 -11.24 17.49
C SER A 327 8.62 -9.93 17.61
N CYS A 328 8.13 -9.60 18.81
CA CYS A 328 7.53 -8.30 19.11
C CYS A 328 8.51 -7.12 19.13
N GLU A 329 9.79 -7.37 18.91
CA GLU A 329 10.83 -6.35 18.74
C GLU A 329 11.10 -6.02 17.26
N GLY A 330 10.44 -6.72 16.33
CA GLY A 330 10.61 -6.57 14.89
C GLY A 330 10.88 -7.90 14.19
N GLY A 331 10.94 -7.89 12.86
CA GLY A 331 11.17 -9.12 12.09
C GLY A 331 11.38 -8.87 10.60
N PHE A 332 11.73 -9.94 9.90
CA PHE A 332 12.11 -9.90 8.49
C PHE A 332 11.07 -10.61 7.62
N VAL A 333 10.39 -9.85 6.77
CA VAL A 333 9.35 -10.35 5.86
C VAL A 333 9.85 -11.48 4.96
N GLY A 334 11.10 -11.43 4.47
CA GLY A 334 11.65 -12.50 3.64
C GLY A 334 11.76 -13.84 4.38
N GLU A 335 12.15 -13.82 5.66
CA GLU A 335 12.20 -15.02 6.49
C GLU A 335 10.80 -15.53 6.84
N ALA A 336 9.85 -14.63 7.05
CA ALA A 336 8.44 -14.97 7.26
C ALA A 336 7.86 -15.66 6.02
N LEU A 337 8.09 -15.11 4.82
CA LEU A 337 7.67 -15.72 3.56
C LEU A 337 8.34 -17.09 3.33
N ASN A 338 9.62 -17.23 3.65
CA ASN A 338 10.32 -18.52 3.62
C ASN A 338 9.66 -19.54 4.57
N TYR A 339 9.24 -19.13 5.75
CA TYR A 339 8.53 -20.00 6.67
C TYR A 339 7.16 -20.43 6.13
N VAL A 340 6.36 -19.49 5.60
CA VAL A 340 5.06 -19.79 4.97
C VAL A 340 5.22 -20.74 3.78
N GLN A 341 6.28 -20.59 2.99
CA GLN A 341 6.56 -21.48 1.85
C GLN A 341 6.92 -22.90 2.32
N ASN A 342 7.84 -23.04 3.28
CA ASN A 342 8.41 -24.33 3.65
C ASN A 342 7.57 -25.09 4.69
N SER A 343 7.19 -24.40 5.77
CA SER A 343 6.46 -24.96 6.90
C SER A 343 4.97 -24.69 6.79
N GLY A 344 4.59 -23.51 6.29
CA GLY A 344 3.21 -23.04 6.25
C GLY A 344 2.76 -22.39 7.55
N ILE A 345 1.58 -21.80 7.47
CA ILE A 345 0.95 -21.00 8.53
C ILE A 345 -0.43 -21.58 8.86
N VAL A 346 -0.76 -21.61 10.15
CA VAL A 346 -2.07 -22.07 10.63
C VAL A 346 -3.08 -20.92 10.65
N ASP A 347 -4.35 -21.23 10.79
CA ASP A 347 -5.38 -20.22 11.01
C ASP A 347 -5.37 -19.64 12.44
N GLU A 348 -5.98 -18.46 12.60
CA GLU A 348 -6.04 -17.68 13.84
C GLU A 348 -6.71 -18.44 14.99
N ASP A 349 -7.74 -19.25 14.70
CA ASP A 349 -8.39 -20.10 15.71
C ASP A 349 -7.44 -21.17 16.26
N CYS A 350 -6.52 -21.68 15.44
CA CYS A 350 -5.51 -22.65 15.86
C CYS A 350 -4.45 -22.02 16.78
N PHE A 351 -4.04 -20.78 16.50
CA PHE A 351 -3.06 -20.06 17.31
C PHE A 351 -3.38 -18.55 17.40
N PRO A 352 -4.23 -18.13 18.35
CA PRO A 352 -4.71 -16.75 18.40
C PRO A 352 -3.61 -15.74 18.75
N TYR A 353 -3.67 -14.57 18.14
CA TYR A 353 -2.80 -13.43 18.37
C TYR A 353 -2.86 -12.91 19.80
N LYS A 354 -1.67 -12.76 20.41
CA LYS A 354 -1.49 -12.28 21.79
C LYS A 354 -0.73 -10.97 21.88
N ALA A 355 -0.17 -10.46 20.78
CA ALA A 355 0.72 -9.29 20.78
C ALA A 355 1.90 -9.43 21.75
N GLU A 356 2.40 -10.66 21.94
CA GLU A 356 3.43 -10.99 22.91
C GLU A 356 4.35 -12.10 22.38
N ASN A 357 5.58 -12.10 22.90
CA ASN A 357 6.56 -13.17 22.66
C ASN A 357 6.20 -14.39 23.51
N ILE A 358 5.42 -15.30 22.94
CA ILE A 358 5.04 -16.57 23.55
C ILE A 358 5.66 -17.75 22.81
N ARG A 359 5.73 -18.90 23.48
CA ARG A 359 6.24 -20.14 22.90
C ARG A 359 5.38 -20.58 21.71
N CYS A 360 6.03 -21.15 20.68
CA CYS A 360 5.33 -21.82 19.60
C CYS A 360 4.52 -23.02 20.11
N GLU A 361 3.18 -22.88 20.13
CA GLU A 361 2.24 -23.89 20.59
C GLU A 361 1.01 -23.93 19.67
N ASN A 362 1.18 -24.58 18.51
CA ASN A 362 0.06 -24.80 17.59
C ASN A 362 -1.00 -25.74 18.21
N CYS A 363 -2.25 -25.59 17.77
CA CYS A 363 -3.35 -26.53 18.08
C CYS A 363 -3.02 -27.98 17.67
N SER A 364 -3.71 -28.97 18.24
CA SER A 364 -3.37 -30.39 18.07
C SER A 364 -3.49 -30.93 16.64
N ASP A 365 -4.37 -30.35 15.82
CA ASP A 365 -4.67 -30.77 14.44
C ASP A 365 -4.05 -29.84 13.38
N TRP A 366 -3.04 -29.05 13.77
CA TRP A 366 -2.47 -27.99 12.96
C TRP A 366 -2.03 -28.42 11.55
N GLN A 367 -1.53 -29.64 11.39
CA GLN A 367 -1.07 -30.15 10.10
C GLN A 367 -2.18 -30.17 9.03
N ASN A 368 -3.44 -30.32 9.43
CA ASN A 368 -4.60 -30.33 8.54
C ASN A 368 -5.22 -28.94 8.34
N ARG A 369 -4.58 -27.90 8.87
CA ARG A 369 -5.03 -26.50 8.85
C ARG A 369 -3.99 -25.56 8.24
N THR A 370 -2.79 -26.07 7.98
CA THR A 370 -1.67 -25.32 7.44
C THR A 370 -1.85 -24.93 5.98
N TRP A 371 -1.80 -23.63 5.71
CA TRP A 371 -1.69 -23.05 4.39
C TRP A 371 -0.24 -22.76 4.02
N LYS A 372 0.14 -22.97 2.76
CA LYS A 372 1.47 -22.65 2.23
C LYS A 372 1.37 -21.78 0.99
N ILE A 373 2.50 -21.20 0.61
CA ILE A 373 2.68 -20.55 -0.69
C ILE A 373 3.62 -21.40 -1.53
N SER A 374 3.36 -21.50 -2.84
CA SER A 374 4.26 -22.17 -3.78
C SER A 374 5.60 -21.43 -3.95
N GLY A 375 5.60 -20.11 -3.69
CA GLY A 375 6.77 -19.27 -3.70
C GLY A 375 6.43 -17.80 -3.51
N TYR A 376 7.44 -16.95 -3.62
CA TYR A 376 7.30 -15.49 -3.63
C TYR A 376 8.43 -14.86 -4.45
N ASN A 377 8.18 -13.67 -4.99
CA ASN A 377 9.15 -12.93 -5.78
C ASN A 377 9.32 -11.51 -5.22
N SER A 378 10.56 -11.02 -5.15
CA SER A 378 10.79 -9.58 -4.99
C SER A 378 10.36 -8.88 -6.26
N VAL A 379 9.60 -7.80 -6.14
CA VAL A 379 9.23 -6.97 -7.29
C VAL A 379 10.32 -5.93 -7.51
N GLU A 380 10.74 -5.77 -8.76
CA GLU A 380 11.67 -4.70 -9.12
C GLU A 380 11.01 -3.34 -8.80
N LYS A 381 11.77 -2.45 -8.14
CA LYS A 381 11.26 -1.20 -7.55
C LYS A 381 11.11 -0.09 -8.57
N VAL A 382 10.51 -0.42 -9.71
CA VAL A 382 10.11 0.47 -10.78
C VAL A 382 8.59 0.59 -10.72
N GLU A 383 8.06 1.82 -10.72
CA GLU A 383 6.62 2.08 -10.53
C GLU A 383 5.74 1.21 -11.44
N GLU A 384 6.09 1.12 -12.73
CA GLU A 384 5.36 0.31 -13.70
C GLU A 384 5.36 -1.19 -13.34
N ASN A 385 6.48 -1.73 -12.86
CA ASN A 385 6.61 -3.14 -12.49
C ASN A 385 5.81 -3.44 -11.20
N VAL A 386 5.78 -2.52 -10.25
CA VAL A 386 4.94 -2.62 -9.05
C VAL A 386 3.46 -2.58 -9.41
N LYS A 387 3.05 -1.66 -10.29
CA LYS A 387 1.67 -1.60 -10.81
C LYS A 387 1.28 -2.89 -11.53
N LYS A 388 2.15 -3.41 -12.41
CA LYS A 388 1.94 -4.69 -13.11
C LYS A 388 1.77 -5.84 -12.14
N ALA A 389 2.71 -6.01 -11.21
CA ALA A 389 2.66 -7.07 -10.20
C ALA A 389 1.38 -6.99 -9.36
N LEU A 390 0.95 -5.78 -8.97
CA LEU A 390 -0.29 -5.60 -8.23
C LEU A 390 -1.54 -6.03 -9.03
N ILE A 391 -1.60 -5.67 -10.32
CA ILE A 391 -2.72 -6.03 -11.20
C ILE A 391 -2.76 -7.54 -11.47
N THR A 392 -1.61 -8.16 -11.76
CA THR A 392 -1.56 -9.55 -12.23
C THR A 392 -1.50 -10.56 -11.08
N ASN A 393 -0.86 -10.21 -9.97
CA ASN A 393 -0.54 -11.17 -8.91
C ASN A 393 -1.35 -10.95 -7.63
N GLY A 394 -2.12 -9.86 -7.52
CA GLY A 394 -2.86 -9.51 -6.30
C GLY A 394 -2.09 -8.53 -5.39
N PRO A 395 -2.61 -8.27 -4.17
CA PRO A 395 -1.96 -7.42 -3.18
C PRO A 395 -0.50 -7.81 -2.88
N LEU A 396 0.35 -6.81 -2.67
CA LEU A 396 1.79 -7.00 -2.44
C LEU A 396 2.14 -6.73 -0.98
N VAL A 397 3.12 -7.48 -0.44
CA VAL A 397 3.73 -7.13 0.84
C VAL A 397 4.65 -5.93 0.61
N MET A 398 4.47 -4.83 1.35
CA MET A 398 5.23 -3.59 1.21
C MET A 398 5.97 -3.25 2.50
N ILE A 399 7.21 -2.79 2.39
CA ILE A 399 8.01 -2.28 3.52
C ILE A 399 8.69 -1.00 3.10
N HIS A 400 8.66 0.03 3.93
CA HIS A 400 9.51 1.20 3.76
C HIS A 400 10.64 1.17 4.80
N THR A 401 11.89 0.98 4.39
CA THR A 401 13.02 0.60 5.26
C THR A 401 13.51 1.69 6.21
N GLU A 402 13.27 2.97 5.91
CA GLU A 402 13.66 4.09 6.78
C GLU A 402 12.50 4.67 7.58
N TRP A 403 11.42 5.09 6.89
CA TRP A 403 10.21 5.59 7.53
C TRP A 403 9.59 4.52 8.45
N LEU A 404 9.16 4.95 9.64
CA LEU A 404 8.57 4.09 10.67
C LEU A 404 9.42 2.88 11.08
N ASN A 405 10.76 2.97 10.98
CA ASN A 405 11.70 1.89 11.33
C ASN A 405 11.44 0.57 10.57
N GLY A 406 11.07 0.63 9.28
CA GLY A 406 10.87 -0.60 8.52
C GLY A 406 9.47 -1.21 8.67
N HIS A 407 8.45 -0.40 8.91
CA HIS A 407 7.07 -0.88 9.11
C HIS A 407 6.51 -1.57 7.86
N GLY A 408 5.85 -2.71 8.05
CA GLY A 408 5.22 -3.50 6.99
C GLY A 408 3.76 -3.13 6.75
N PHE A 409 3.36 -3.08 5.47
CA PHE A 409 2.01 -2.80 5.00
C PHE A 409 1.60 -3.81 3.92
N VAL A 410 0.31 -3.91 3.62
CA VAL A 410 -0.15 -4.56 2.37
C VAL A 410 -0.49 -3.49 1.35
N LEU A 411 0.15 -3.51 0.19
CA LEU A 411 -0.20 -2.65 -0.93
C LEU A 411 -1.39 -3.26 -1.69
N VAL A 412 -2.51 -2.54 -1.76
CA VAL A 412 -3.79 -3.04 -2.31
C VAL A 412 -4.24 -2.31 -3.56
N GLY A 413 -3.70 -1.11 -3.82
CA GLY A 413 -4.12 -0.27 -4.94
C GLY A 413 -3.19 0.90 -5.21
N TYR A 414 -3.52 1.68 -6.24
CA TYR A 414 -2.91 2.95 -6.57
C TYR A 414 -3.86 3.84 -7.37
N GLY A 415 -3.53 5.12 -7.46
CA GLY A 415 -4.13 6.05 -8.41
C GLY A 415 -3.14 7.09 -8.90
N VAL A 416 -3.37 7.61 -10.09
CA VAL A 416 -2.61 8.70 -10.70
C VAL A 416 -3.48 9.95 -10.65
N ILE A 417 -2.97 11.03 -10.06
CA ILE A 417 -3.71 12.28 -9.92
C ILE A 417 -4.04 12.88 -11.29
N GLN A 418 -5.33 13.12 -11.54
CA GLN A 418 -5.86 13.71 -12.77
C GLN A 418 -6.57 15.04 -12.51
N VAL A 419 -6.66 15.87 -13.55
CA VAL A 419 -7.44 17.12 -13.50
C VAL A 419 -8.91 16.78 -13.23
N GLY A 420 -9.50 17.46 -12.25
CA GLY A 420 -10.90 17.26 -11.86
C GLY A 420 -11.09 16.19 -10.78
N ASP A 421 -10.05 15.46 -10.38
CA ASP A 421 -10.12 14.57 -9.22
C ASP A 421 -10.55 15.34 -7.97
N ILE A 422 -11.39 14.72 -7.15
CA ILE A 422 -11.85 15.26 -5.87
C ILE A 422 -11.39 14.33 -4.76
N ILE A 423 -10.37 14.76 -4.03
CA ILE A 423 -9.91 14.07 -2.82
C ILE A 423 -10.82 14.51 -1.69
N THR A 424 -11.79 13.66 -1.36
CA THR A 424 -12.76 13.91 -0.29
C THR A 424 -12.27 13.27 0.99
N ILE A 425 -12.35 14.00 2.11
CA ILE A 425 -12.26 13.39 3.43
C ILE A 425 -13.64 13.45 4.09
N VAL A 426 -14.07 12.30 4.58
CA VAL A 426 -15.33 12.11 5.26
C VAL A 426 -15.05 11.98 6.75
N GLU A 427 -15.55 12.92 7.56
CA GLU A 427 -15.43 12.84 9.02
C GLU A 427 -16.77 12.44 9.66
N GLY A 428 -16.68 11.53 10.64
CA GLY A 428 -17.77 11.11 11.53
C GLY A 428 -18.72 10.03 10.98
N GLU A 429 -19.45 9.39 11.90
CA GLU A 429 -20.46 8.34 11.61
C GLU A 429 -21.61 8.79 10.68
N LYS A 430 -21.70 10.09 10.40
CA LYS A 430 -22.76 10.71 9.58
C LYS A 430 -22.29 11.22 8.22
N GLN A 431 -21.08 10.84 7.78
CA GLN A 431 -20.53 11.23 6.49
C GLN A 431 -20.62 12.74 6.20
N LYS A 432 -20.21 13.58 7.17
CA LYS A 432 -20.16 15.01 6.90
C LYS A 432 -18.90 15.26 6.07
N ILE A 433 -19.08 15.77 4.85
CA ILE A 433 -17.97 16.19 3.99
C ILE A 433 -17.35 17.43 4.65
N ASP A 434 -16.17 17.28 5.23
CA ASP A 434 -15.52 18.37 5.97
C ASP A 434 -14.45 19.09 5.13
N LYS A 435 -13.77 18.38 4.22
CA LYS A 435 -12.81 18.98 3.26
C LYS A 435 -12.75 18.22 1.93
N THR A 436 -12.70 18.97 0.84
CA THR A 436 -12.46 18.47 -0.52
C THR A 436 -11.28 19.20 -1.15
N PHE A 437 -10.34 18.46 -1.73
CA PHE A 437 -9.32 19.02 -2.60
C PHE A 437 -9.70 18.70 -4.05
N THR A 438 -9.99 19.74 -4.84
CA THR A 438 -10.22 19.60 -6.27
C THR A 438 -8.91 19.84 -7.01
N ILE A 439 -8.50 18.88 -7.82
CA ILE A 439 -7.27 18.97 -8.60
C ILE A 439 -7.50 19.86 -9.82
N THR A 440 -6.74 20.96 -9.89
CA THR A 440 -6.78 21.93 -10.99
C THR A 440 -5.71 21.59 -12.04
N PRO A 441 -5.80 22.14 -13.28
CA PRO A 441 -4.79 21.92 -14.33
C PRO A 441 -3.35 22.35 -13.99
N ASP A 442 -3.18 23.16 -12.96
CA ASP A 442 -1.91 23.69 -12.45
C ASP A 442 -1.46 23.03 -11.13
N ASP A 443 -2.18 22.02 -10.64
CA ASP A 443 -1.81 21.35 -9.39
C ASP A 443 -0.44 20.66 -9.51
N PRO A 444 0.48 20.86 -8.55
CA PRO A 444 1.84 20.34 -8.62
C PRO A 444 1.92 18.80 -8.56
N ASP A 445 0.91 18.13 -8.01
CA ASP A 445 0.85 16.67 -7.93
C ASP A 445 0.19 16.03 -9.16
N LEU A 446 -0.19 16.81 -10.19
CA LEU A 446 -0.75 16.26 -11.42
C LEU A 446 0.15 15.20 -12.06
N GLY A 447 -0.43 14.02 -12.29
CA GLY A 447 0.27 12.86 -12.82
C GLY A 447 1.10 12.10 -11.78
N ARG A 448 1.12 12.52 -10.51
CA ARG A 448 1.81 11.77 -9.45
C ARG A 448 0.98 10.54 -9.05
N THR A 449 1.66 9.42 -8.81
CA THR A 449 1.03 8.20 -8.31
C THR A 449 0.95 8.24 -6.78
N TYR A 450 -0.24 7.99 -6.24
CA TYR A 450 -0.44 7.61 -4.83
C TYR A 450 -0.72 6.11 -4.72
N TRP A 451 -0.32 5.53 -3.61
CA TRP A 451 -0.43 4.11 -3.31
C TRP A 451 -1.43 3.89 -2.19
N ILE A 452 -2.27 2.86 -2.30
CA ILE A 452 -3.29 2.50 -1.31
C ILE A 452 -2.75 1.34 -0.49
N ILE A 453 -2.66 1.52 0.82
CA ILE A 453 -2.14 0.51 1.74
C ILE A 453 -3.20 0.10 2.77
N LYS A 454 -3.19 -1.18 3.16
CA LYS A 454 -3.80 -1.72 4.38
C LYS A 454 -2.77 -1.72 5.50
N ASN A 455 -3.12 -1.18 6.66
CA ASN A 455 -2.27 -1.14 7.84
C ASN A 455 -2.76 -2.13 8.92
N SER A 456 -1.94 -2.35 9.95
CA SER A 456 -2.18 -3.27 11.08
C SER A 456 -2.45 -2.52 12.40
N TRP A 457 -3.04 -1.33 12.34
CA TRP A 457 -3.33 -0.46 13.49
C TRP A 457 -4.81 -0.43 13.89
N GLY A 458 -5.59 -1.37 13.35
CA GLY A 458 -7.04 -1.45 13.56
C GLY A 458 -7.83 -0.40 12.77
N LYS A 459 -9.16 -0.61 12.70
CA LYS A 459 -10.10 0.26 11.96
C LYS A 459 -10.21 1.68 12.52
N GLY A 460 -9.82 1.91 13.77
CA GLY A 460 -9.85 3.24 14.41
C GLY A 460 -8.80 4.23 13.90
N TRP A 461 -7.91 3.80 12.98
CA TRP A 461 -6.85 4.60 12.39
C TRP A 461 -7.04 4.74 10.87
N GLY A 462 -6.71 5.91 10.32
CA GLY A 462 -6.82 6.19 8.88
C GLY A 462 -8.23 6.13 8.32
N GLU A 463 -8.34 5.76 7.04
CA GLU A 463 -9.59 5.49 6.34
C GLU A 463 -9.99 4.02 6.61
N ASP A 464 -10.57 3.75 7.79
CA ASP A 464 -10.95 2.40 8.27
C ASP A 464 -9.80 1.38 8.28
N GLY A 465 -8.59 1.83 8.61
CA GLY A 465 -7.37 1.01 8.62
C GLY A 465 -6.52 1.12 7.36
N TYR A 466 -6.97 1.88 6.36
CA TYR A 466 -6.25 2.14 5.12
C TYR A 466 -5.65 3.54 5.08
N ALA A 467 -4.68 3.74 4.21
CA ALA A 467 -4.17 5.06 3.87
C ALA A 467 -3.75 5.15 2.40
N LYS A 468 -3.80 6.36 1.87
CA LYS A 468 -3.19 6.71 0.58
C LYS A 468 -1.86 7.40 0.85
N LEU A 469 -0.79 6.93 0.21
CA LEU A 469 0.56 7.42 0.42
C LEU A 469 1.16 7.97 -0.88
N PHE A 470 1.71 9.18 -0.81
CA PHE A 470 2.76 9.57 -1.72
C PHE A 470 4.10 9.06 -1.17
N ILE A 471 4.75 8.19 -1.95
CA ILE A 471 6.12 7.78 -1.70
C ILE A 471 7.04 8.74 -2.45
N PRO A 472 8.01 9.38 -1.79
CA PRO A 472 9.01 10.21 -2.46
C PRO A 472 9.72 9.42 -3.55
N GLN A 473 9.81 10.01 -4.73
CA GLN A 473 10.41 9.37 -5.90
C GLN A 473 11.85 8.87 -5.62
N ALA A 474 12.64 9.66 -4.89
CA ALA A 474 13.99 9.29 -4.52
C ALA A 474 14.07 8.10 -3.53
N ASP A 475 13.00 7.88 -2.76
CA ASP A 475 12.95 6.82 -1.75
C ASP A 475 12.30 5.54 -2.31
N PHE A 476 11.48 5.63 -3.36
CA PHE A 476 10.83 4.47 -3.99
C PHE A 476 11.79 3.35 -4.42
N PRO A 477 12.86 3.61 -5.22
CA PRO A 477 13.75 2.55 -5.69
C PRO A 477 14.71 2.04 -4.61
N ASP A 478 15.07 2.85 -3.62
CA ASP A 478 16.14 2.51 -2.68
C ASP A 478 15.58 2.00 -1.34
N LYS A 479 14.42 2.50 -0.91
CA LYS A 479 13.92 2.35 0.46
C LYS A 479 12.57 1.69 0.56
N THR A 480 11.93 1.39 -0.56
CA THR A 480 10.69 0.60 -0.55
C THR A 480 10.96 -0.78 -1.10
N VAL A 481 10.45 -1.82 -0.43
CA VAL A 481 10.58 -3.22 -0.84
C VAL A 481 9.19 -3.80 -1.03
N PHE A 482 9.01 -4.58 -2.08
CA PHE A 482 7.76 -5.21 -2.44
C PHE A 482 7.96 -6.70 -2.69
N TYR A 483 7.09 -7.54 -2.13
CA TYR A 483 7.04 -8.96 -2.43
C TYR A 483 5.68 -9.34 -3.00
N SER A 484 5.71 -10.11 -4.08
CA SER A 484 4.54 -10.77 -4.64
C SER A 484 4.47 -12.20 -4.12
N ILE A 485 3.32 -12.58 -3.58
CA ILE A 485 3.04 -13.96 -3.18
C ILE A 485 2.53 -14.74 -4.40
N MET A 486 3.06 -15.96 -4.61
CA MET A 486 2.63 -16.87 -5.67
C MET A 486 1.42 -17.71 -5.20
N ASP A 487 1.13 -18.81 -5.88
CA ASP A 487 -0.12 -19.56 -5.68
C ASP A 487 -0.24 -20.15 -4.26
N PRO A 488 -1.44 -20.07 -3.65
CA PRO A 488 -1.74 -20.70 -2.38
C PRO A 488 -1.75 -22.23 -2.52
N ILE A 489 -1.30 -22.91 -1.49
CA ILE A 489 -1.38 -24.36 -1.33
C ILE A 489 -2.21 -24.62 -0.08
N PRO A 490 -3.45 -25.12 -0.22
CA PRO A 490 -4.35 -25.34 0.91
C PRO A 490 -3.94 -26.57 1.73
N PRO A 491 -4.43 -26.71 2.98
CA PRO A 491 -4.23 -27.92 3.76
C PRO A 491 -4.98 -29.14 3.21
N LEU A 492 -6.04 -28.92 2.43
CA LEU A 492 -6.89 -29.95 1.83
C LEU A 492 -7.22 -29.56 0.38
N ASP A 493 -7.20 -30.53 -0.52
CA ASP A 493 -7.55 -30.40 -1.95
C ASP A 493 -9.07 -30.29 -2.16
N LYS A 494 -9.73 -29.37 -1.45
CA LYS A 494 -11.20 -29.17 -1.50
C LYS A 494 -11.62 -27.82 -2.07
N TYR A 495 -10.66 -26.97 -2.43
CA TYR A 495 -10.92 -25.63 -2.95
C TYR A 495 -10.79 -25.66 -4.47
N GLU A 496 -11.86 -25.27 -5.15
CA GLU A 496 -11.89 -25.13 -6.61
C GLU A 496 -11.97 -23.66 -6.99
N ILE A 497 -11.50 -23.30 -8.18
CA ILE A 497 -11.58 -21.93 -8.68
C ILE A 497 -12.99 -21.70 -9.27
N ASN A 498 -13.66 -20.63 -8.84
CA ASN A 498 -14.96 -20.26 -9.37
C ASN A 498 -14.82 -19.40 -10.62
N CYS A 499 -15.64 -19.69 -11.63
CA CYS A 499 -15.73 -18.88 -12.85
C CYS A 499 -17.10 -18.22 -12.88
N VAL A 500 -17.12 -16.89 -12.93
CA VAL A 500 -18.32 -16.08 -12.80
C VAL A 500 -18.36 -15.09 -13.96
N ASP A 501 -19.53 -14.96 -14.57
CA ASP A 501 -19.87 -13.94 -15.57
C ASP A 501 -21.06 -13.18 -14.97
N LYS A 502 -20.76 -12.07 -14.29
CA LYS A 502 -21.74 -11.32 -13.50
C LYS A 502 -22.51 -10.32 -14.37
N ASP A 503 -21.90 -9.80 -15.43
CA ASP A 503 -22.53 -8.81 -16.31
C ASP A 503 -23.07 -9.39 -17.63
N GLU A 504 -22.95 -10.72 -17.79
CA GLU A 504 -23.50 -11.54 -18.87
C GLU A 504 -22.95 -11.19 -20.25
N ASP A 505 -21.70 -10.74 -20.34
CA ASP A 505 -21.04 -10.39 -21.60
C ASP A 505 -20.28 -11.56 -22.26
N GLY A 506 -20.20 -12.71 -21.58
CA GLY A 506 -19.54 -13.94 -22.00
C GLY A 506 -18.06 -14.04 -21.63
N TYR A 507 -17.46 -13.00 -21.04
CA TYR A 507 -16.15 -13.07 -20.41
C TYR A 507 -16.32 -13.35 -18.93
N CYS A 508 -15.82 -14.51 -18.50
CA CYS A 508 -15.85 -14.83 -17.09
C CYS A 508 -14.61 -14.25 -16.39
N ASN A 509 -14.79 -13.83 -15.15
CA ASN A 509 -13.71 -13.72 -14.18
C ASN A 509 -13.52 -15.05 -13.44
N TRP A 510 -12.27 -15.46 -13.28
CA TRP A 510 -11.85 -16.64 -12.53
C TRP A 510 -10.66 -16.35 -11.60
N GLY A 511 -10.62 -15.11 -11.09
CA GLY A 511 -9.63 -14.69 -10.12
C GLY A 511 -8.30 -14.31 -10.76
N ILE A 512 -7.18 -14.53 -10.08
CA ILE A 512 -5.84 -14.12 -10.55
C ILE A 512 -5.07 -15.19 -11.34
N ASN A 513 -5.69 -16.34 -11.61
CA ASN A 513 -5.08 -17.37 -12.44
C ASN A 513 -4.86 -16.86 -13.88
N GLU A 514 -3.68 -17.18 -14.45
CA GLU A 514 -3.33 -16.84 -15.83
C GLU A 514 -4.08 -17.72 -16.84
N ILE A 515 -4.24 -19.00 -16.50
CA ILE A 515 -4.87 -20.01 -17.35
C ILE A 515 -6.31 -20.19 -16.91
N LYS A 516 -7.23 -20.21 -17.88
CA LYS A 516 -8.65 -20.52 -17.65
C LYS A 516 -8.78 -21.92 -17.03
N PRO A 517 -9.39 -22.05 -15.83
CA PRO A 517 -9.65 -23.35 -15.22
C PRO A 517 -10.49 -24.27 -16.11
N LEU A 518 -10.19 -25.59 -16.09
CA LEU A 518 -10.91 -26.59 -16.90
C LEU A 518 -12.37 -26.77 -16.46
N ASN A 519 -12.70 -26.44 -15.20
CA ASN A 519 -14.05 -26.49 -14.65
C ASN A 519 -14.90 -25.26 -15.02
N CYS A 520 -14.32 -24.23 -15.65
CA CYS A 520 -15.11 -23.09 -16.12
C CYS A 520 -16.12 -23.52 -17.20
N PRO A 521 -17.34 -22.95 -17.20
CA PRO A 521 -18.32 -23.18 -18.25
C PRO A 521 -17.77 -22.97 -19.67
N GLU A 522 -18.30 -23.73 -20.63
CA GLU A 522 -17.98 -23.55 -22.06
C GLU A 522 -18.43 -22.18 -22.58
N SER A 523 -19.45 -21.57 -21.96
CA SER A 523 -19.90 -20.21 -22.27
C SER A 523 -18.84 -19.15 -21.96
N CYS A 524 -17.96 -19.40 -21.00
CA CYS A 524 -16.86 -18.49 -20.69
C CYS A 524 -15.85 -18.47 -21.84
N ARG A 525 -15.51 -17.29 -22.34
CA ARG A 525 -14.44 -17.13 -23.33
C ARG A 525 -13.05 -17.46 -22.75
N GLN A 526 -12.04 -17.63 -23.62
CA GLN A 526 -10.69 -18.03 -23.19
C GLN A 526 -9.93 -16.94 -22.45
N LYS A 527 -10.27 -15.67 -22.70
CA LYS A 527 -9.69 -14.55 -21.99
C LYS A 527 -10.51 -14.22 -20.75
N LYS A 528 -9.81 -13.86 -19.68
CA LYS A 528 -10.40 -13.45 -18.41
C LYS A 528 -10.95 -12.05 -18.51
N ASP A 529 -12.10 -11.82 -17.91
CA ASP A 529 -12.64 -10.47 -17.78
C ASP A 529 -11.75 -9.56 -16.91
N CYS A 530 -11.57 -8.32 -17.35
CA CYS A 530 -10.90 -7.31 -16.55
C CYS A 530 -11.80 -6.79 -15.42
N ASP A 531 -13.11 -6.66 -15.64
CA ASP A 531 -14.07 -6.02 -14.72
C ASP A 531 -15.50 -6.51 -14.97
N ASP A 532 -15.75 -7.72 -14.48
CA ASP A 532 -17.02 -8.45 -14.42
C ASP A 532 -18.23 -7.71 -13.84
N SER A 533 -18.10 -6.43 -13.49
CA SER A 533 -19.24 -5.59 -13.10
C SER A 533 -19.74 -4.66 -14.21
N ASN A 534 -19.16 -4.70 -15.40
CA ASN A 534 -19.39 -3.74 -16.45
C ASN A 534 -19.23 -4.33 -17.86
N SER A 535 -20.36 -4.75 -18.44
CA SER A 535 -20.45 -5.41 -19.76
C SER A 535 -20.01 -4.57 -20.97
N THR A 536 -19.55 -3.34 -20.72
CA THR A 536 -18.94 -2.47 -21.74
C THR A 536 -17.42 -2.60 -21.78
N LEU A 537 -16.84 -3.28 -20.80
CA LEU A 537 -15.43 -3.58 -20.64
C LEU A 537 -15.26 -5.09 -20.82
N GLY A 538 -14.25 -5.49 -21.58
CA GLY A 538 -13.91 -6.90 -21.76
C GLY A 538 -12.55 -7.25 -21.17
N PRO A 539 -11.84 -8.24 -21.73
CA PRO A 539 -10.57 -8.67 -21.17
C PRO A 539 -9.51 -7.56 -21.25
N PHE A 540 -8.45 -7.73 -20.46
CA PHE A 540 -7.30 -6.84 -20.52
C PHE A 540 -6.62 -6.86 -21.91
N ASP A 541 -6.19 -5.68 -22.37
CA ASP A 541 -5.30 -5.53 -23.51
C ASP A 541 -3.84 -5.83 -23.11
N LYS A 542 -2.92 -5.67 -24.08
CA LYS A 542 -1.46 -5.86 -23.84
C LYS A 542 -0.87 -4.89 -22.81
N ASN A 543 -1.61 -3.86 -22.44
CA ASN A 543 -1.21 -2.84 -21.49
C ASN A 543 -1.95 -2.97 -20.16
N LEU A 544 -2.64 -4.10 -19.91
CA LEU A 544 -3.45 -4.31 -18.72
C LEU A 544 -4.55 -3.26 -18.53
N SER A 545 -5.00 -2.63 -19.62
CA SER A 545 -6.18 -1.78 -19.64
C SER A 545 -7.38 -2.59 -20.13
N CYS A 546 -8.55 -2.35 -19.55
CA CYS A 546 -9.80 -2.97 -19.99
C CYS A 546 -10.13 -2.56 -21.43
N ILE A 547 -10.37 -3.53 -22.31
CA ILE A 547 -10.82 -3.25 -23.68
C ILE A 547 -12.26 -2.71 -23.62
N ASN A 548 -12.48 -1.49 -24.11
CA ASN A 548 -13.82 -0.89 -24.13
C ASN A 548 -14.58 -1.24 -25.41
N PHE A 549 -15.60 -2.09 -25.29
CA PHE A 549 -16.40 -2.55 -26.41
C PHE A 549 -17.29 -1.46 -27.03
N LYS A 550 -17.74 -0.46 -26.26
CA LYS A 550 -18.50 0.67 -26.81
C LYS A 550 -17.70 1.48 -27.81
N THR A 551 -16.38 1.58 -27.61
CA THR A 551 -15.50 2.32 -28.53
C THR A 551 -15.11 1.53 -29.78
N LEU A 552 -15.28 0.20 -29.78
CA LEU A 552 -14.88 -0.67 -30.89
C LEU A 552 -16.01 -0.91 -31.92
N GLY A 553 -17.29 -0.75 -31.52
CA GLY A 553 -18.46 -1.02 -32.36
C GLY A 553 -18.76 -2.53 -32.48
N ASP A 554 -20.05 -2.89 -32.55
CA ASP A 554 -20.51 -4.29 -32.43
C ASP A 554 -19.90 -5.24 -33.49
N ALA A 555 -19.64 -4.77 -34.71
CA ALA A 555 -19.06 -5.59 -35.79
C ALA A 555 -17.56 -5.94 -35.59
N ASN A 556 -16.80 -5.11 -34.87
CA ASN A 556 -15.41 -5.43 -34.50
C ASN A 556 -15.33 -6.33 -33.27
N ARG A 557 -16.40 -6.35 -32.46
CA ARG A 557 -16.51 -7.18 -31.25
C ARG A 557 -16.40 -8.65 -31.60
N ASP A 558 -17.10 -9.14 -32.62
CA ASP A 558 -17.04 -10.56 -33.00
C ASP A 558 -15.82 -10.91 -33.88
N CYS A 559 -15.31 -9.97 -34.68
CA CYS A 559 -14.14 -10.19 -35.55
C CYS A 559 -12.81 -10.26 -34.80
N ILE A 560 -12.57 -9.37 -33.81
CA ILE A 560 -11.35 -9.44 -32.98
C ILE A 560 -11.38 -10.68 -32.09
N VAL A 561 -12.57 -11.08 -31.65
CA VAL A 561 -12.78 -12.22 -30.75
C VAL A 561 -12.47 -13.54 -31.45
N ASN A 562 -12.97 -13.74 -32.66
CA ASN A 562 -12.68 -14.96 -33.43
C ASN A 562 -11.18 -15.10 -33.79
N ILE A 563 -10.51 -14.00 -34.16
CA ILE A 563 -9.09 -14.05 -34.54
C ILE A 563 -8.19 -14.42 -33.34
N VAL A 564 -8.53 -13.92 -32.15
CA VAL A 564 -7.74 -14.16 -30.94
C VAL A 564 -7.98 -15.56 -30.37
N ASP A 565 -9.21 -16.08 -30.39
CA ASP A 565 -9.51 -17.44 -29.94
C ASP A 565 -8.90 -18.49 -30.90
N ILE A 566 -8.94 -18.28 -32.22
CA ILE A 566 -8.34 -19.19 -33.21
C ILE A 566 -6.81 -19.33 -33.00
N THR A 567 -6.13 -18.23 -32.69
CA THR A 567 -4.66 -18.23 -32.48
C THR A 567 -4.27 -19.03 -31.23
N LEU A 568 -5.10 -19.01 -30.19
CA LEU A 568 -4.86 -19.73 -28.93
C LEU A 568 -5.26 -21.21 -29.03
N ILE A 569 -6.36 -21.52 -29.75
CA ILE A 569 -6.77 -22.89 -30.06
C ILE A 569 -5.67 -23.58 -30.88
N ALA A 570 -5.08 -22.91 -31.87
CA ALA A 570 -3.96 -23.46 -32.65
C ALA A 570 -2.74 -23.76 -31.75
N LYS A 571 -2.47 -22.93 -30.75
CA LYS A 571 -1.36 -23.10 -29.79
C LYS A 571 -1.61 -24.28 -28.84
N ASN A 572 -2.83 -24.44 -28.35
CA ASN A 572 -3.24 -25.56 -27.49
C ASN A 572 -3.36 -26.88 -28.27
N PHE A 573 -3.72 -26.83 -29.55
CA PHE A 573 -3.74 -28.00 -30.43
C PHE A 573 -2.32 -28.52 -30.68
N LEU A 574 -1.34 -27.65 -30.87
CA LEU A 574 0.08 -28.01 -31.00
C LEU A 574 0.66 -28.64 -29.73
N LEU A 575 0.26 -28.16 -28.54
CA LEU A 575 0.67 -28.73 -27.26
C LEU A 575 0.04 -30.12 -27.02
N LYS A 576 -1.25 -30.30 -27.32
CA LYS A 576 -1.91 -31.62 -27.23
C LYS A 576 -1.42 -32.61 -28.29
N PHE A 577 -0.92 -32.15 -29.43
CA PHE A 577 -0.35 -33.02 -30.47
C PHE A 577 0.90 -33.77 -29.99
N TRP A 578 1.61 -33.25 -28.97
CA TRP A 578 2.77 -33.91 -28.38
C TRP A 578 2.44 -34.93 -27.28
N ASP A 579 1.27 -34.84 -26.65
CA ASP A 579 0.86 -35.79 -25.60
C ASP A 579 0.25 -37.10 -26.15
N VAL A 580 -0.09 -37.15 -27.44
CA VAL A 580 -0.83 -38.29 -28.05
C VAL A 580 0.09 -39.35 -28.67
N TRP A 581 1.43 -39.19 -28.62
CA TRP A 581 2.40 -40.20 -29.09
C TRP A 581 3.45 -40.55 -28.01
N PRO A 582 3.15 -41.49 -27.08
CA PRO A 582 4.12 -41.91 -26.06
C PRO A 582 5.14 -42.95 -26.55
N ASP A 583 4.95 -43.55 -27.73
CA ASP A 583 5.74 -44.71 -28.16
C ASP A 583 6.66 -44.39 -29.34
N VAL A 584 7.77 -43.71 -29.06
CA VAL A 584 9.00 -43.90 -29.85
C VAL A 584 10.19 -44.00 -28.89
N ASN A 585 10.80 -45.18 -28.89
CA ASN A 585 11.89 -45.61 -28.02
C ASN A 585 13.01 -44.58 -27.83
N HIS A 586 13.43 -44.44 -26.58
CA HIS A 586 14.67 -43.80 -26.17
C HIS A 586 15.88 -44.62 -26.64
N ASP A 587 16.74 -44.02 -27.46
CA ASP A 587 18.19 -44.20 -27.41
C ASP A 587 18.85 -43.22 -28.40
N CYS A 588 19.15 -42.01 -27.93
CA CYS A 588 20.39 -41.29 -28.28
C CYS A 588 20.50 -39.97 -27.52
N VAL A 589 21.68 -39.78 -26.93
CA VAL A 589 22.11 -38.67 -26.10
C VAL A 589 22.33 -37.41 -26.94
N VAL A 590 21.97 -36.29 -26.33
CA VAL A 590 22.06 -34.88 -26.74
C VAL A 590 23.36 -34.49 -27.47
N ASN A 591 23.25 -33.71 -28.54
CA ASN A 591 24.05 -32.48 -28.67
C ASN A 591 23.38 -31.42 -29.57
N GLN A 592 23.53 -30.17 -29.14
CA GLN A 592 23.05 -28.94 -29.80
C GLN A 592 23.58 -28.80 -31.24
N THR A 593 22.86 -28.00 -32.04
CA THR A 593 23.08 -27.62 -33.45
C THR A 593 22.79 -28.70 -34.50
N ASP A 594 21.57 -28.65 -35.07
CA ASP A 594 21.27 -28.71 -36.52
C ASP A 594 19.83 -29.19 -36.78
N ILE A 595 18.89 -28.25 -36.84
CA ILE A 595 17.56 -28.47 -37.44
C ILE A 595 17.73 -28.36 -38.95
N ASN A 596 17.69 -29.50 -39.65
CA ASN A 596 17.71 -29.53 -41.11
C ASN A 596 16.38 -29.05 -41.70
N ILE A 597 16.44 -27.93 -42.41
CA ILE A 597 15.44 -27.47 -43.39
C ILE A 597 15.96 -27.91 -44.78
N CYS A 598 15.23 -28.75 -45.50
CA CYS A 598 15.41 -28.94 -46.94
C CYS A 598 14.19 -29.60 -47.60
N SER A 599 13.24 -28.78 -48.09
CA SER A 599 12.35 -29.14 -49.22
C SER A 599 11.50 -27.97 -49.74
N VAL A 600 12.11 -26.82 -50.08
CA VAL A 600 11.47 -25.85 -50.99
C VAL A 600 12.50 -25.28 -51.95
N ALA A 601 13.07 -26.11 -52.82
CA ALA A 601 13.81 -25.65 -53.98
C ALA A 601 14.01 -26.80 -54.96
N MET A 602 12.94 -27.17 -55.68
CA MET A 602 12.96 -27.77 -57.02
C MET A 602 11.57 -28.37 -57.27
N ASN A 603 10.84 -27.84 -58.26
CA ASN A 603 9.51 -28.28 -58.66
C ASN A 603 9.51 -29.68 -59.31
N GLU A 604 9.89 -30.74 -58.58
CA GLU A 604 9.73 -32.14 -59.01
C GLU A 604 9.36 -33.09 -57.83
N PRO A 605 8.59 -34.16 -58.05
CA PRO A 605 8.26 -35.14 -57.01
C PRO A 605 9.48 -35.96 -56.54
N TRP A 606 9.58 -36.18 -55.22
CA TRP A 606 10.70 -36.86 -54.52
C TRP A 606 11.05 -38.28 -55.05
N ASP A 607 10.06 -38.96 -55.63
CA ASP A 607 10.19 -40.32 -56.16
C ASP A 607 10.91 -40.39 -57.52
N ASN A 608 11.13 -39.25 -58.19
CA ASN A 608 11.78 -39.17 -59.50
C ASN A 608 13.23 -38.66 -59.47
N LEU A 609 13.80 -38.38 -58.30
CA LEU A 609 15.20 -37.97 -58.16
C LEU A 609 16.14 -39.19 -58.14
N SER A 610 17.17 -39.19 -58.99
CA SER A 610 18.25 -40.20 -58.97
C SER A 610 19.05 -40.13 -57.65
N GLU A 611 19.59 -41.26 -57.19
CA GLU A 611 20.31 -41.35 -55.90
C GLU A 611 21.52 -40.42 -55.78
N GLU A 612 22.16 -40.01 -56.89
CA GLU A 612 23.26 -39.04 -56.87
C GLU A 612 22.82 -37.61 -56.49
N LYS A 613 21.55 -37.24 -56.68
CA LYS A 613 21.04 -35.90 -56.30
C LYS A 613 20.56 -35.81 -54.86
N LYS A 614 20.57 -36.91 -54.10
CA LYS A 614 20.09 -36.96 -52.70
C LYS A 614 21.18 -36.74 -51.65
N ARG A 615 22.40 -36.36 -52.04
CA ARG A 615 23.50 -36.05 -51.12
C ARG A 615 23.98 -34.61 -51.33
N CYS A 616 23.75 -33.75 -50.33
CA CYS A 616 24.45 -32.47 -50.22
C CYS A 616 25.86 -32.74 -49.68
N ASP A 617 26.86 -32.49 -50.52
CA ASP A 617 28.29 -32.47 -50.14
C ASP A 617 28.67 -31.02 -49.79
N VAL A 618 29.39 -30.83 -48.70
CA VAL A 618 29.84 -29.51 -48.22
C VAL A 618 31.23 -29.23 -48.79
N ASP A 619 31.38 -28.17 -49.61
CA ASP A 619 32.68 -27.71 -50.13
C ASP A 619 33.37 -26.67 -49.22
N LYS A 620 34.70 -26.66 -49.30
CA LYS A 620 35.77 -26.44 -48.30
C LYS A 620 36.11 -25.01 -47.88
N ASN A 621 35.24 -24.01 -48.04
CA ASN A 621 35.65 -22.61 -47.78
C ASN A 621 34.99 -21.91 -46.59
N ASN A 622 34.44 -22.66 -45.63
CA ASN A 622 34.24 -22.27 -44.22
C ASN A 622 33.99 -20.77 -43.94
N LYS A 623 33.03 -20.15 -44.64
CA LYS A 623 32.58 -18.78 -44.38
C LYS A 623 31.06 -18.76 -44.29
N VAL A 624 30.59 -18.60 -43.06
CA VAL A 624 29.21 -18.24 -42.74
C VAL A 624 29.22 -16.72 -42.50
N ASP A 625 28.65 -15.96 -43.43
CA ASP A 625 28.31 -14.56 -43.19
C ASP A 625 26.98 -14.52 -42.45
N ILE A 626 27.02 -14.04 -41.20
CA ILE A 626 25.87 -13.89 -40.31
C ILE A 626 25.30 -12.49 -40.50
N TYR A 627 24.10 -12.41 -41.09
CA TYR A 627 23.14 -11.30 -41.01
C TYR A 627 21.74 -11.95 -41.18
N ASP A 628 20.65 -11.64 -40.50
CA ASP A 628 20.27 -10.78 -39.38
C ASP A 628 18.80 -11.16 -39.08
N LEU A 629 18.40 -11.29 -37.81
CA LEU A 629 17.04 -11.65 -37.36
C LEU A 629 15.95 -10.68 -37.88
N THR A 630 16.37 -9.52 -38.38
CA THR A 630 15.53 -8.53 -39.07
C THR A 630 14.91 -9.04 -40.37
N THR A 631 15.46 -10.07 -41.04
CA THR A 631 14.90 -10.60 -42.30
C THR A 631 13.72 -11.57 -42.06
N ILE A 632 13.73 -12.31 -40.96
CA ILE A 632 12.62 -13.20 -40.56
C ILE A 632 11.45 -12.37 -40.01
N ALA A 633 11.76 -11.30 -39.26
CA ALA A 633 10.75 -10.32 -38.83
C ALA A 633 10.14 -9.58 -40.04
N ASN A 634 10.94 -9.24 -41.06
CA ASN A 634 10.44 -8.63 -42.30
C ASN A 634 9.63 -9.59 -43.21
N ALA A 635 9.79 -10.91 -43.09
CA ALA A 635 8.94 -11.89 -43.78
C ALA A 635 7.54 -11.99 -43.15
N PHE A 636 7.43 -11.83 -41.83
CA PHE A 636 6.13 -11.69 -41.15
C PHE A 636 5.51 -10.31 -41.38
N ALA A 637 6.32 -9.24 -41.34
CA ALA A 637 5.86 -7.86 -41.54
C ALA A 637 5.52 -7.49 -43.00
N LYS A 638 5.94 -8.28 -44.01
CA LYS A 638 5.54 -8.10 -45.41
C LYS A 638 4.24 -8.81 -45.82
N SER A 639 3.51 -9.40 -44.88
CA SER A 639 2.17 -9.96 -45.16
C SER A 639 1.00 -9.07 -44.77
N THR A 640 1.27 -7.88 -44.19
CA THR A 640 0.25 -6.85 -44.00
C THR A 640 0.50 -5.70 -44.96
N LEU A 641 -0.12 -5.76 -46.15
CA LEU A 641 -0.59 -4.59 -46.88
C LEU A 641 -1.64 -5.00 -47.92
N ASP A 642 -2.70 -4.19 -47.94
CA ASP A 642 -3.85 -4.16 -48.84
C ASP A 642 -4.88 -5.28 -48.73
N TRP A 643 -5.66 -5.19 -47.65
CA TRP A 643 -7.10 -5.44 -47.76
C TRP A 643 -7.82 -4.11 -47.49
N GLU A 644 -8.25 -3.44 -48.55
CA GLU A 644 -9.50 -2.70 -48.49
C GLU A 644 -10.58 -3.73 -48.15
N LEU A 645 -10.92 -3.82 -46.87
CA LEU A 645 -12.09 -4.53 -46.40
C LEU A 645 -13.31 -3.71 -46.85
N ASP A 646 -13.85 -4.09 -48.01
CA ASP A 646 -15.20 -3.69 -48.42
C ASP A 646 -16.19 -4.30 -47.43
N LEU A 647 -16.58 -3.49 -46.44
CA LEU A 647 -17.58 -3.78 -45.42
C LEU A 647 -18.99 -3.71 -46.02
N ASN A 648 -19.28 -4.54 -47.01
CA ASN A 648 -20.63 -4.75 -47.49
C ASN A 648 -21.07 -6.18 -47.16
N ASN A 649 -21.81 -6.27 -46.05
CA ASN A 649 -22.74 -7.34 -45.69
C ASN A 649 -22.34 -8.77 -46.06
N ASP A 650 -21.67 -9.48 -45.14
CA ASP A 650 -22.07 -10.80 -44.65
C ASP A 650 -20.90 -11.45 -43.89
N CYS A 651 -20.97 -11.43 -42.55
CA CYS A 651 -20.11 -12.25 -41.71
C CYS A 651 -20.55 -13.73 -41.80
N ASN A 652 -19.97 -14.47 -42.74
CA ASN A 652 -20.04 -15.94 -42.77
C ASN A 652 -18.63 -16.52 -42.89
N ILE A 653 -17.98 -16.80 -41.76
CA ILE A 653 -16.82 -17.70 -41.72
C ILE A 653 -17.35 -19.10 -41.41
N ASN A 654 -17.46 -19.92 -42.46
CA ASN A 654 -17.85 -21.32 -42.34
C ASN A 654 -16.66 -22.15 -41.80
N ILE A 655 -16.93 -23.06 -40.86
CA ILE A 655 -15.98 -23.98 -40.19
C ILE A 655 -15.34 -25.03 -41.14
N VAL A 656 -15.34 -24.82 -42.45
CA VAL A 656 -14.82 -25.78 -43.44
C VAL A 656 -13.40 -25.43 -43.94
N ASP A 657 -12.87 -24.23 -43.67
CA ASP A 657 -11.60 -23.80 -44.27
C ASP A 657 -10.33 -24.07 -43.45
N ILE A 658 -10.41 -24.77 -42.31
CA ILE A 658 -9.21 -25.16 -41.51
C ILE A 658 -8.69 -26.55 -41.86
N ALA A 659 -9.33 -27.27 -42.78
CA ALA A 659 -8.78 -28.52 -43.31
C ALA A 659 -9.03 -28.62 -44.81
N ILE A 660 -8.12 -28.07 -45.62
CA ILE A 660 -7.59 -28.61 -46.91
C ILE A 660 -6.57 -27.59 -47.43
N ALA A 661 -5.36 -27.61 -46.86
CA ALA A 661 -4.16 -27.14 -47.55
C ALA A 661 -3.45 -28.37 -48.11
N GLY A 662 -4.01 -28.95 -49.18
CA GLY A 662 -3.38 -30.08 -49.85
C GLY A 662 -4.33 -30.95 -50.64
N ARG A 663 -4.76 -30.47 -51.82
CA ARG A 663 -4.72 -31.20 -53.11
C ARG A 663 -5.52 -30.46 -54.18
N ASN A 664 -4.95 -30.48 -55.39
CA ASN A 664 -5.54 -29.99 -56.64
C ASN A 664 -7.00 -30.43 -56.81
N PHE A 665 -7.90 -29.47 -57.04
CA PHE A 665 -9.17 -29.72 -57.74
C PHE A 665 -9.17 -29.01 -59.10
N ARG A 666 -9.11 -29.81 -60.15
CA ARG A 666 -9.64 -29.43 -61.47
C ARG A 666 -11.16 -29.44 -61.39
N LYS A 667 -11.78 -28.39 -61.91
CA LYS A 667 -13.20 -28.30 -62.27
C LYS A 667 -13.73 -29.59 -62.92
N THR A 668 -14.91 -30.02 -62.51
CA THR A 668 -16.07 -30.14 -63.41
C THR A 668 -17.36 -30.29 -62.59
N CYS A 669 -18.37 -29.52 -62.96
CA CYS A 669 -19.74 -29.62 -62.45
C CYS A 669 -20.45 -30.82 -63.06
N GLU A 670 -21.16 -31.60 -62.25
CA GLU A 670 -22.62 -31.82 -62.31
C GLU A 670 -23.10 -32.38 -60.96
#